data_AF-A0A951A348-F1
#
_entry.id   AF-A0A951A348-F1
#
_cell.length_a   1.000
_cell.length_b   1.000
_cell.length_c   1.000
_cell.angle_alpha   90.00
_cell.angle_beta   90.00
_cell.angle_gamma   90.00
#
_symmetry.space_group_name_H-M   'P 1'
#
loop_
_entity.id
_entity.type
_entity.pdbx_description
1 polymer ?
#
loop_
_entity_poly.entity_id
_entity_poly.type
_entity_poly.pdbx_seq_one_letter_code
_entity_poly.pdbx_strand_id
1 'polypeptide(L)'
;MKRQSLSKFRKLARTRRASTADEFHHHCDEIALTTAGAVTVKGWAVCPAPIAGIKVLLDGEEVGEAELGVERPDVGNLFPSFPHARQSGFAVNRETGQPLQGEHLITLQLRRGDGRTQEIALTAPAADAAPAVSAAIGNGAGDAERKLHLDAPVLVGGAMVTPLRGNLEISGWALAKAGVGSIEIAIDGVQIANADYGVRRLDIQAAFPDWDGALSSGFLALVPHRALPLGPHRVSVTLRDTAGKTVRLEFRVIVEELPESSGPWALRRKMPQAETDLGLRLLEHRSWQPSFRVAVAIRDTKAARKAAATIASLRAQVYRNWRLMIAADAKLLAEDGIRAALDSIAGHVEVVRKLTGETVLGGNAPNTVFLATLTPGDELGCDTFLEIALTTAINRDADFLYSDERRVNPPSGRVEAFFKPQWSPDLMLSTNYVGRLWCARGDLIGMIADPAEDLVRHGDYDLVLRCTETAKAIRHIPAVLCERADSDRTDEKIDSLALERALKRRGIAGKIMPGPIAGTHRVKRTLTGKGLVSIIIPTCAARGMIRTCIETLRRLTAYKKYEIVCIENIPPADRKSRTWLKRNADRVISTTEPYNWSRFNNLAAAVAKGEFLLFLNDDIEIIEPDWLDTLLSEAQRPEVGAVGPLLLYPDRRIQHAGLFLAAMGQGRHAFRYLAEDQPGYFGLACTQRNVIGLTGACLMTRRETFDRLGGFEEAHLVVNNDLDFCLRARQQGLLAVFTPHAKLIHYETASRAGMPDEYDATLFDSKWRDLFLAGDPYFSPHLARHQDDFSPNGEPDRMVVSERPVLNGDEIRNILVAKLDHIGDCIIAFPALQRLQRHFPKARITILTSRASRSVWALEPSVAATIEFDFFHARSALGELKLSDEDWEKLSQRLLPEKFDLAVDLRKHPETRSVLQHTGARYLAGFDHRNLFPWLDIALDWTGDQAYARKRQHTASDLVNLVDAIAAACEDDRRVIVARPPPVPASLEPQFEEWAGKQL
;
A
#
# COMPACT_ATOMS: atom_id res chain seq x y z
N MET A 1 -23.45 -73.36 -21.76
CA MET A 1 -22.65 -72.68 -22.81
C MET A 1 -23.03 -71.20 -22.74
N LYS A 2 -22.30 -70.28 -22.10
CA LYS A 2 -20.85 -70.09 -21.98
C LYS A 2 -20.17 -70.02 -23.35
N ARG A 3 -19.44 -68.91 -23.56
CA ARG A 3 -18.50 -68.62 -24.67
C ARG A 3 -19.26 -68.20 -25.94
N GLN A 4 -19.25 -66.94 -26.34
CA GLN A 4 -18.09 -66.28 -26.95
C GLN A 4 -18.19 -64.75 -26.81
N SER A 5 -17.55 -64.17 -25.79
CA SER A 5 -17.02 -62.79 -25.85
C SER A 5 -15.91 -62.55 -24.82
N LEU A 6 -15.77 -63.47 -23.85
CA LEU A 6 -14.74 -63.45 -22.79
C LEU A 6 -13.31 -63.86 -23.20
N SER A 7 -12.98 -64.09 -24.48
CA SER A 7 -11.60 -64.50 -24.87
C SER A 7 -10.72 -63.41 -25.49
N LYS A 8 -11.26 -62.24 -25.88
CA LYS A 8 -10.42 -61.13 -26.41
C LYS A 8 -10.01 -60.10 -25.35
N PHE A 9 -10.73 -59.99 -24.23
CA PHE A 9 -10.38 -59.05 -23.15
C PHE A 9 -9.38 -59.60 -22.10
N ARG A 10 -9.00 -60.88 -22.17
CA ARG A 10 -8.02 -61.48 -21.23
C ARG A 10 -6.57 -61.47 -21.69
N LYS A 11 -6.26 -60.99 -22.90
CA LYS A 11 -4.88 -60.95 -23.43
C LYS A 11 -4.21 -59.56 -23.44
N LEU A 12 -4.94 -58.47 -23.18
CA LEU A 12 -4.34 -57.14 -22.95
C LEU A 12 -4.20 -56.75 -21.47
N ALA A 13 -4.84 -57.47 -20.55
CA ALA A 13 -4.73 -57.21 -19.10
C ALA A 13 -3.50 -57.88 -18.45
N ARG A 14 -2.54 -58.40 -19.23
CA ARG A 14 -1.42 -59.20 -18.71
C ARG A 14 -0.02 -58.76 -19.17
N THR A 15 0.12 -57.58 -19.77
CA THR A 15 1.42 -57.04 -20.24
C THR A 15 1.76 -55.63 -19.75
N ARG A 16 1.10 -55.13 -18.69
CA ARG A 16 1.53 -53.94 -17.94
C ARG A 16 1.53 -54.18 -16.43
N ARG A 17 2.08 -55.32 -16.00
CA ARG A 17 2.29 -55.64 -14.57
C ARG A 17 3.70 -56.13 -14.25
N ALA A 18 4.68 -55.69 -15.03
CA ALA A 18 6.09 -55.87 -14.74
C ALA A 18 6.87 -54.62 -15.19
N SER A 19 7.01 -53.64 -14.30
CA SER A 19 8.22 -52.80 -14.18
C SER A 19 8.25 -51.86 -12.96
N THR A 20 7.14 -51.59 -12.28
CA THR A 20 7.11 -50.63 -11.14
C THR A 20 7.55 -51.21 -9.79
N ALA A 21 8.16 -52.40 -9.77
CA ALA A 21 8.52 -53.10 -8.53
C ALA A 21 9.96 -52.84 -8.05
N ASP A 22 10.73 -52.00 -8.77
CA ASP A 22 12.17 -51.87 -8.54
C ASP A 22 12.73 -50.43 -8.50
N GLU A 23 11.86 -49.43 -8.57
CA GLU A 23 12.27 -48.03 -8.68
C GLU A 23 12.37 -47.37 -7.29
N PHE A 24 13.46 -46.65 -7.02
CA PHE A 24 13.52 -45.74 -5.87
C PHE A 24 12.82 -44.44 -6.27
N HIS A 25 11.87 -44.01 -5.47
CA HIS A 25 11.31 -42.67 -5.56
C HIS A 25 11.95 -41.83 -4.47
N HIS A 26 12.43 -40.66 -4.83
CA HIS A 26 13.13 -39.80 -3.91
C HIS A 26 12.98 -38.35 -4.33
N HIS A 27 13.17 -37.47 -3.37
CA HIS A 27 13.28 -36.05 -3.61
C HIS A 27 14.20 -35.45 -2.56
N CYS A 28 15.03 -34.50 -2.99
CA CYS A 28 15.84 -33.72 -2.08
C CYS A 28 15.09 -32.41 -1.84
N ASP A 29 14.52 -32.26 -0.65
CA ASP A 29 13.76 -31.06 -0.28
C ASP A 29 14.72 -29.87 -0.06
N GLU A 30 15.94 -30.14 0.41
CA GLU A 30 16.93 -29.11 0.76
C GLU A 30 18.36 -29.60 0.52
N ILE A 31 19.16 -28.77 -0.16
CA ILE A 31 20.61 -28.91 -0.23
C ILE A 31 21.25 -27.54 0.02
N ALA A 32 22.06 -27.44 1.06
CA ALA A 32 22.76 -26.20 1.41
C ALA A 32 24.22 -26.47 1.74
N LEU A 33 25.10 -25.68 1.11
CA LEU A 33 26.54 -25.67 1.31
C LEU A 33 26.97 -24.26 1.67
N THR A 34 27.84 -24.14 2.67
CA THR A 34 28.37 -22.84 3.11
C THR A 34 29.85 -22.73 2.80
N THR A 35 30.33 -21.52 2.56
CA THR A 35 31.77 -21.29 2.36
C THR A 35 32.64 -21.66 3.56
N ALA A 36 32.04 -21.79 4.75
CA ALA A 36 32.69 -22.27 5.97
C ALA A 36 32.81 -23.79 6.09
N GLY A 37 32.26 -24.57 5.15
CA GLY A 37 32.35 -26.03 5.16
C GLY A 37 31.18 -26.77 5.81
N ALA A 38 30.07 -26.09 6.14
CA ALA A 38 28.86 -26.78 6.60
C ALA A 38 28.03 -27.32 5.42
N VAL A 39 27.55 -28.56 5.56
CA VAL A 39 26.77 -29.32 4.59
C VAL A 39 25.45 -29.76 5.22
N THR A 40 24.34 -29.29 4.67
CA THR A 40 23.00 -29.74 5.07
C THR A 40 22.27 -30.31 3.87
N VAL A 41 21.73 -31.53 4.02
CA VAL A 41 20.90 -32.16 3.00
C VAL A 41 19.70 -32.82 3.65
N LYS A 42 18.50 -32.53 3.17
CA LYS A 42 17.25 -33.13 3.63
C LYS A 42 16.40 -33.55 2.45
N GLY A 43 15.64 -34.62 2.63
CA GLY A 43 14.77 -35.13 1.60
C GLY A 43 13.91 -36.26 2.09
N TRP A 44 13.32 -36.98 1.14
CA TRP A 44 12.68 -38.25 1.38
C TRP A 44 13.07 -39.26 0.31
N ALA A 45 13.05 -40.53 0.70
CA ALA A 45 13.26 -41.63 -0.22
C ALA A 45 12.40 -42.84 0.16
N VAL A 46 11.73 -43.42 -0.83
CA VAL A 46 10.89 -44.60 -0.69
C VAL A 46 11.17 -45.59 -1.80
N CYS A 47 11.12 -46.87 -1.46
CA CYS A 47 11.05 -47.95 -2.41
C CYS A 47 10.24 -49.10 -1.78
N PRO A 48 9.93 -50.17 -2.53
CA PRO A 48 9.12 -51.29 -2.02
C PRO A 48 9.69 -52.00 -0.77
N ALA A 49 10.98 -51.80 -0.45
CA ALA A 49 11.62 -52.24 0.78
C ALA A 49 12.20 -51.02 1.54
N PRO A 50 12.44 -51.08 2.86
CA PRO A 50 13.02 -49.95 3.59
C PRO A 50 14.43 -49.59 3.08
N ILE A 51 14.71 -48.29 3.07
CA ILE A 51 16.07 -47.78 2.84
C ILE A 51 16.90 -48.14 4.07
N ALA A 52 17.99 -48.87 3.84
CA ALA A 52 18.90 -49.34 4.88
C ALA A 52 20.04 -48.35 5.18
N GLY A 53 20.22 -47.33 4.34
CA GLY A 53 21.21 -46.27 4.55
C GLY A 53 21.18 -45.26 3.42
N ILE A 54 21.51 -44.00 3.71
CA ILE A 54 21.75 -42.97 2.69
C ILE A 54 23.08 -42.32 3.02
N LYS A 55 24.09 -42.62 2.21
CA LYS A 55 25.43 -42.03 2.34
C LYS A 55 25.50 -40.76 1.51
N VAL A 56 26.09 -39.71 2.07
CA VAL A 56 26.22 -38.40 1.42
C VAL A 56 27.69 -38.12 1.17
N LEU A 57 28.01 -37.85 -0.09
CA LEU A 57 29.34 -37.49 -0.55
C LEU A 57 29.32 -36.05 -1.07
N LEU A 58 30.39 -35.31 -0.82
CA LEU A 58 30.64 -33.98 -1.37
C LEU A 58 31.90 -34.04 -2.22
N ASP A 59 31.76 -33.73 -3.51
CA ASP A 59 32.80 -33.84 -4.54
C ASP A 59 33.49 -35.23 -4.58
N GLY A 60 32.74 -36.27 -4.22
CA GLY A 60 33.23 -37.65 -4.18
C GLY A 60 33.86 -38.08 -2.86
N GLU A 61 34.04 -37.18 -1.89
CA GLU A 61 34.50 -37.49 -0.54
C GLU A 61 33.32 -37.71 0.41
N GLU A 62 33.38 -38.71 1.28
CA GLU A 62 32.27 -39.05 2.19
C GLU A 62 32.13 -38.01 3.32
N VAL A 63 30.98 -37.34 3.36
CA VAL A 63 30.62 -36.38 4.42
C VAL A 63 29.94 -37.07 5.59
N GLY A 64 29.19 -38.15 5.33
CA GLY A 64 28.62 -39.03 6.35
C GLY A 64 27.32 -39.71 5.93
N GLU A 65 26.75 -40.51 6.82
CA GLU A 65 25.47 -41.19 6.62
C GLU A 65 24.30 -40.38 7.22
N ALA A 66 23.20 -40.27 6.48
CA ALA A 66 22.02 -39.50 6.88
C ALA A 66 21.20 -40.23 7.95
N GLU A 67 20.60 -39.46 8.85
CA GLU A 67 19.62 -39.96 9.81
C GLU A 67 18.30 -40.25 9.08
N LEU A 68 17.81 -41.47 9.21
CA LEU A 68 16.60 -41.96 8.55
C LEU A 68 15.43 -42.04 9.54
N GLY A 69 14.20 -42.01 9.00
CA GLY A 69 12.99 -42.25 9.80
C GLY A 69 12.21 -40.99 10.16
N VAL A 70 12.53 -39.84 9.54
CA VAL A 70 11.76 -38.60 9.72
C VAL A 70 10.35 -38.81 9.14
N GLU A 71 9.32 -38.47 9.91
CA GLU A 71 7.93 -38.65 9.48
C GLU A 71 7.60 -37.77 8.27
N ARG A 72 6.98 -38.38 7.26
CA ARG A 72 6.48 -37.79 6.01
C ARG A 72 5.09 -38.31 5.69
N PRO A 73 4.04 -37.80 6.37
CA PRO A 73 2.67 -38.22 6.11
C PRO A 73 2.20 -37.96 4.67
N ASP A 74 2.71 -36.90 4.05
CA ASP A 74 2.51 -36.56 2.65
C ASP A 74 3.04 -37.65 1.69
N VAL A 75 4.27 -38.11 1.91
CA VAL A 75 4.88 -39.19 1.14
C VAL A 75 4.20 -40.54 1.44
N GLY A 76 3.83 -40.77 2.71
CA GLY A 76 3.04 -41.93 3.12
C GLY A 76 1.67 -42.03 2.45
N ASN A 77 1.01 -40.89 2.23
CA ASN A 77 -0.25 -40.82 1.50
C ASN A 77 -0.07 -40.99 -0.02
N LEU A 78 1.07 -40.53 -0.56
CA LEU A 78 1.40 -40.64 -1.98
C LEU A 78 1.82 -42.08 -2.36
N PHE A 79 2.49 -42.79 -1.45
CA PHE A 79 2.93 -44.17 -1.62
C PHE A 79 2.35 -45.09 -0.54
N PRO A 80 1.01 -45.22 -0.44
CA PRO A 80 0.34 -45.94 0.66
C PRO A 80 0.60 -47.45 0.63
N SER A 81 1.08 -47.99 -0.50
CA SER A 81 1.46 -49.40 -0.65
C SER A 81 2.86 -49.71 -0.15
N PHE A 82 3.67 -48.71 0.22
CA PHE A 82 5.01 -48.91 0.75
C PHE A 82 4.99 -48.76 2.28
N PRO A 83 5.24 -49.84 3.05
CA PRO A 83 5.04 -49.86 4.51
C PRO A 83 5.80 -48.79 5.29
N HIS A 84 6.90 -48.28 4.73
CA HIS A 84 7.79 -47.30 5.36
C HIS A 84 7.68 -45.89 4.77
N ALA A 85 6.75 -45.66 3.83
CA ALA A 85 6.66 -44.37 3.13
C ALA A 85 6.32 -43.20 4.07
N ARG A 86 5.65 -43.47 5.19
CA ARG A 86 5.35 -42.47 6.22
C ARG A 86 6.55 -42.08 7.06
N GLN A 87 7.64 -42.86 7.05
CA GLN A 87 8.90 -42.58 7.76
C GLN A 87 10.06 -42.46 6.78
N SER A 88 9.76 -41.94 5.59
CA SER A 88 10.68 -41.92 4.45
C SER A 88 11.65 -40.74 4.44
N GLY A 89 11.49 -39.80 5.36
CA GLY A 89 12.33 -38.62 5.43
C GLY A 89 13.74 -38.95 5.92
N PHE A 90 14.72 -38.23 5.38
CA PHE A 90 16.11 -38.28 5.79
C PHE A 90 16.69 -36.89 5.96
N ALA A 91 17.69 -36.76 6.82
CA ALA A 91 18.44 -35.53 7.01
C ALA A 91 19.91 -35.82 7.35
N VAL A 92 20.81 -34.98 6.84
CA VAL A 92 22.20 -34.93 7.27
C VAL A 92 22.62 -33.48 7.48
N ASN A 93 23.33 -33.23 8.57
CA ASN A 93 23.98 -31.96 8.84
C ASN A 93 25.38 -32.24 9.41
N ARG A 94 26.43 -31.81 8.70
CA ARG A 94 27.84 -32.09 9.00
C ARG A 94 28.72 -30.92 8.61
N GLU A 95 29.88 -30.82 9.25
CA GLU A 95 30.94 -29.89 8.87
C GLU A 95 32.10 -30.68 8.24
N THR A 96 32.61 -30.20 7.11
CA THR A 96 33.73 -30.83 6.39
C THR A 96 35.10 -30.45 6.97
N GLY A 97 35.15 -29.45 7.86
CA GLY A 97 36.39 -28.93 8.45
C GLY A 97 37.30 -28.17 7.47
N GLN A 98 36.86 -27.98 6.21
CA GLN A 98 37.58 -27.25 5.18
C GLN A 98 36.64 -26.27 4.46
N PRO A 99 37.09 -25.05 4.15
CA PRO A 99 36.28 -24.07 3.46
C PRO A 99 35.93 -24.53 2.04
N LEU A 100 34.71 -24.24 1.63
CA LEU A 100 34.14 -24.60 0.32
C LEU A 100 33.99 -23.32 -0.52
N GLN A 101 34.22 -23.38 -1.83
CA GLN A 101 34.07 -22.24 -2.72
C GLN A 101 33.60 -22.68 -4.11
N GLY A 102 32.59 -21.99 -4.64
CA GLY A 102 32.03 -22.31 -5.95
C GLY A 102 30.94 -23.37 -5.88
N GLU A 103 30.61 -23.98 -7.01
CA GLU A 103 29.67 -25.09 -7.07
C GLU A 103 30.34 -26.41 -6.69
N HIS A 104 29.67 -27.17 -5.83
CA HIS A 104 30.10 -28.48 -5.39
C HIS A 104 29.02 -29.52 -5.71
N LEU A 105 29.46 -30.76 -5.91
CA LEU A 105 28.60 -31.89 -6.23
C LEU A 105 28.28 -32.66 -4.97
N ILE A 106 27.01 -32.75 -4.61
CA ILE A 106 26.53 -33.65 -3.57
C ILE A 106 25.99 -34.92 -4.22
N THR A 107 26.53 -36.07 -3.82
CA THR A 107 26.03 -37.37 -4.24
C THR A 107 25.37 -38.07 -3.07
N LEU A 108 24.09 -38.40 -3.21
CA LEU A 108 23.35 -39.26 -2.29
C LEU A 108 23.39 -40.69 -2.81
N GLN A 109 24.01 -41.60 -2.05
CA GLN A 109 24.00 -43.04 -2.31
C GLN A 109 22.96 -43.70 -1.42
N LEU A 110 21.79 -43.99 -1.99
CA LEU A 110 20.70 -44.67 -1.31
C LEU A 110 20.93 -46.18 -1.40
N ARG A 111 20.87 -46.87 -0.26
CA ARG A 111 21.02 -48.33 -0.19
C ARG A 111 19.74 -48.97 0.32
N ARG A 112 19.19 -49.90 -0.44
CA ARG A 112 18.03 -50.73 -0.06
C ARG A 112 18.47 -51.89 0.83
N GLY A 113 17.58 -52.41 1.67
CA GLY A 113 17.87 -53.53 2.59
C GLY A 113 18.32 -54.84 1.94
N ASP A 114 18.14 -55.02 0.64
CA ASP A 114 18.62 -56.19 -0.13
C ASP A 114 19.98 -55.96 -0.84
N GLY A 115 20.64 -54.81 -0.58
CA GLY A 115 21.97 -54.49 -1.07
C GLY A 115 22.02 -53.71 -2.38
N ARG A 116 20.89 -53.41 -3.03
CA ARG A 116 20.88 -52.54 -4.22
C ARG A 116 21.07 -51.08 -3.85
N THR A 117 21.82 -50.34 -4.67
CA THR A 117 22.09 -48.92 -4.47
C THR A 117 21.62 -48.07 -5.65
N GLN A 118 21.24 -46.83 -5.37
CA GLN A 118 20.99 -45.80 -6.36
C GLN A 118 21.71 -44.52 -5.96
N GLU A 119 22.41 -43.91 -6.92
CA GLU A 119 23.08 -42.63 -6.71
C GLU A 119 22.24 -41.48 -7.26
N ILE A 120 22.22 -40.38 -6.54
CA ILE A 120 21.61 -39.13 -6.96
C ILE A 120 22.67 -38.05 -6.86
N ALA A 121 23.06 -37.50 -7.99
CA ALA A 121 24.04 -36.43 -8.06
C ALA A 121 23.31 -35.08 -8.19
N LEU A 122 23.59 -34.16 -7.27
CA LEU A 122 22.90 -32.88 -7.11
C LEU A 122 23.95 -31.80 -6.88
N THR A 123 23.94 -30.74 -7.67
CA THR A 123 24.91 -29.64 -7.54
C THR A 123 24.35 -28.52 -6.69
N ALA A 124 25.17 -27.98 -5.80
CA ALA A 124 24.82 -26.81 -5.01
C ALA A 124 26.02 -25.86 -4.90
N PRO A 125 25.83 -24.54 -5.05
CA PRO A 125 26.87 -23.56 -4.75
C PRO A 125 27.10 -23.46 -3.25
N ALA A 126 28.37 -23.46 -2.85
CA ALA A 126 28.78 -22.96 -1.55
C ALA A 126 28.56 -21.44 -1.56
N ALA A 127 27.47 -21.01 -0.93
CA ALA A 127 27.14 -19.60 -0.80
C ALA A 127 27.91 -18.99 0.38
N ASP A 128 28.31 -17.72 0.25
CA ASP A 128 28.88 -16.98 1.37
C ASP A 128 27.90 -17.04 2.54
N ALA A 129 28.31 -17.73 3.60
CA ALA A 129 27.70 -17.45 4.88
C ALA A 129 28.02 -15.99 5.18
N ALA A 130 26.99 -15.14 5.31
CA ALA A 130 27.16 -13.95 6.14
C ALA A 130 27.83 -14.45 7.44
N PRO A 131 28.91 -13.80 7.91
CA PRO A 131 29.61 -14.26 9.09
C PRO A 131 28.57 -14.50 10.18
N ALA A 132 28.65 -15.67 10.82
CA ALA A 132 27.70 -16.11 11.81
C ALA A 132 27.37 -14.94 12.75
N VAL A 133 26.12 -14.47 12.71
CA VAL A 133 25.61 -13.72 13.85
C VAL A 133 25.44 -14.77 14.95
N SER A 134 26.11 -14.55 16.08
CA SER A 134 26.27 -15.49 17.18
C SER A 134 24.99 -15.77 18.00
N ALA A 135 23.83 -15.81 17.37
CA ALA A 135 22.56 -16.08 18.04
C ALA A 135 21.78 -17.19 17.31
N ALA A 136 21.70 -18.33 17.98
CA ALA A 136 20.87 -19.52 17.73
C ALA A 136 20.19 -19.60 16.35
N ILE A 137 20.84 -20.28 15.40
CA ILE A 137 20.26 -20.64 14.10
C ILE A 137 19.31 -21.82 14.29
N GLY A 138 18.00 -21.58 14.16
CA GLY A 138 16.97 -22.61 14.14
C GLY A 138 15.58 -22.04 14.37
N ASN A 139 14.54 -22.88 14.27
CA ASN A 139 13.17 -22.53 14.68
C ASN A 139 13.06 -22.31 16.19
N GLY A 140 14.15 -22.36 16.97
CA GLY A 140 14.10 -22.05 18.39
C GLY A 140 15.40 -21.46 18.91
N ALA A 141 15.27 -20.65 19.94
CA ALA A 141 16.34 -20.02 20.70
C ALA A 141 16.09 -20.27 22.19
N GLY A 142 17.14 -20.40 22.98
CA GLY A 142 16.94 -20.66 24.40
C GLY A 142 18.23 -20.92 25.17
N ASP A 143 18.08 -20.99 26.47
CA ASP A 143 19.09 -21.39 27.43
C ASP A 143 18.48 -22.40 28.44
N ALA A 144 19.18 -22.68 29.53
CA ALA A 144 18.70 -23.60 30.55
C ALA A 144 17.41 -23.15 31.25
N GLU A 145 17.12 -21.84 31.22
CA GLU A 145 16.06 -21.18 31.98
C GLU A 145 14.97 -20.59 31.09
N ARG A 146 15.20 -20.44 29.78
CA ARG A 146 14.27 -19.89 28.79
C ARG A 146 14.29 -20.69 27.49
N LYS A 147 13.14 -20.89 26.86
CA LYS A 147 13.00 -21.54 25.55
C LYS A 147 12.02 -20.73 24.71
N LEU A 148 12.34 -20.53 23.45
CA LEU A 148 11.52 -19.85 22.45
C LEU A 148 11.57 -20.69 21.17
N HIS A 149 10.43 -20.93 20.54
CA HIS A 149 10.32 -21.69 19.32
C HIS A 149 9.27 -21.09 18.39
N LEU A 150 9.48 -21.18 17.08
CA LEU A 150 8.58 -20.76 16.00
C LEU A 150 8.03 -22.00 15.28
N ASP A 151 6.71 -22.07 15.20
CA ASP A 151 5.98 -23.01 14.34
C ASP A 151 5.72 -22.39 12.95
N ALA A 152 5.52 -21.06 12.89
CA ALA A 152 5.41 -20.29 11.65
C ALA A 152 6.11 -18.92 11.77
N PRO A 153 6.69 -18.37 10.68
CA PRO A 153 6.74 -18.96 9.33
C PRO A 153 7.76 -20.12 9.27
N VAL A 154 7.68 -20.94 8.23
CA VAL A 154 8.68 -22.00 8.00
C VAL A 154 10.01 -21.35 7.59
N LEU A 155 11.07 -21.64 8.35
CA LEU A 155 12.40 -21.07 8.14
C LEU A 155 13.40 -22.11 7.64
N VAL A 156 14.21 -21.73 6.65
CA VAL A 156 15.36 -22.48 6.15
C VAL A 156 16.56 -21.53 6.15
N GLY A 157 17.66 -21.92 6.83
CA GLY A 157 18.86 -21.07 6.95
C GLY A 157 18.61 -19.70 7.61
N GLY A 158 17.61 -19.59 8.48
CA GLY A 158 17.22 -18.31 9.11
C GLY A 158 16.49 -17.35 8.16
N ALA A 159 15.86 -17.84 7.10
CA ALA A 159 15.02 -17.07 6.19
C ALA A 159 13.71 -17.81 5.89
N MET A 160 12.65 -17.05 5.62
CA MET A 160 11.35 -17.58 5.21
C MET A 160 11.45 -18.25 3.83
N VAL A 161 10.89 -19.45 3.71
CA VAL A 161 11.02 -20.29 2.50
C VAL A 161 10.34 -19.68 1.26
N THR A 162 9.25 -18.96 1.46
CA THR A 162 8.51 -18.27 0.39
C THR A 162 8.47 -16.77 0.64
N PRO A 163 8.55 -15.91 -0.39
CA PRO A 163 8.31 -14.49 -0.23
C PRO A 163 6.91 -14.18 0.32
N LEU A 164 6.81 -13.17 1.16
CA LEU A 164 5.57 -12.71 1.75
C LEU A 164 4.77 -11.90 0.74
N ARG A 165 3.57 -12.38 0.37
CA ARG A 165 2.57 -11.67 -0.44
C ARG A 165 1.30 -11.52 0.38
N GLY A 166 1.33 -10.65 1.39
CA GLY A 166 0.24 -10.50 2.37
C GLY A 166 0.74 -10.30 3.80
N ASN A 167 -0.11 -10.55 4.80
CA ASN A 167 0.27 -10.38 6.22
C ASN A 167 1.24 -11.50 6.66
N LEU A 168 2.27 -11.15 7.44
CA LEU A 168 3.22 -12.10 8.01
C LEU A 168 2.69 -12.68 9.32
N GLU A 169 2.43 -13.98 9.34
CA GLU A 169 2.09 -14.72 10.55
C GLU A 169 3.36 -15.18 11.28
N ILE A 170 3.39 -14.98 12.60
CA ILE A 170 4.47 -15.44 13.48
C ILE A 170 3.84 -16.18 14.66
N SER A 171 4.02 -17.50 14.74
CA SER A 171 3.43 -18.33 15.80
C SER A 171 4.42 -19.35 16.32
N GLY A 172 4.23 -19.82 17.55
CA GLY A 172 5.19 -20.70 18.20
C GLY A 172 4.89 -20.99 19.68
N TRP A 173 5.91 -21.37 20.43
CA TRP A 173 5.81 -21.55 21.89
C TRP A 173 7.04 -21.00 22.63
N ALA A 174 6.84 -20.54 23.86
CA ALA A 174 7.88 -19.99 24.72
C ALA A 174 7.70 -20.41 26.20
N LEU A 175 8.81 -20.67 26.87
CA LEU A 175 8.90 -21.08 28.27
C LEU A 175 9.97 -20.26 28.98
N ALA A 176 9.77 -19.92 30.26
CA ALA A 176 10.79 -19.33 31.11
C ALA A 176 10.55 -19.74 32.56
N LYS A 177 11.58 -20.19 33.29
CA LYS A 177 11.43 -20.62 34.69
C LYS A 177 11.03 -19.49 35.65
N ALA A 178 11.43 -18.26 35.33
CA ALA A 178 10.98 -17.06 36.05
C ALA A 178 9.55 -16.61 35.62
N GLY A 179 8.97 -17.23 34.59
CA GLY A 179 7.76 -16.79 33.92
C GLY A 179 8.05 -15.90 32.71
N VAL A 180 7.24 -16.03 31.67
CA VAL A 180 7.31 -15.20 30.45
C VAL A 180 6.64 -13.85 30.71
N GLY A 181 7.36 -12.75 30.49
CA GLY A 181 6.84 -11.39 30.61
C GLY A 181 6.28 -10.84 29.31
N SER A 182 7.02 -10.96 28.21
CA SER A 182 6.59 -10.51 26.87
C SER A 182 7.27 -11.30 25.76
N ILE A 183 6.66 -11.29 24.57
CA ILE A 183 7.26 -11.74 23.31
C ILE A 183 7.16 -10.59 22.31
N GLU A 184 8.28 -9.92 22.07
CA GLU A 184 8.38 -8.68 21.30
C GLU A 184 8.76 -8.99 19.84
N ILE A 185 8.09 -8.38 18.87
CA ILE A 185 8.37 -8.55 17.44
C ILE A 185 8.91 -7.24 16.87
N ALA A 186 10.04 -7.33 16.19
CA ALA A 186 10.67 -6.19 15.55
C ALA A 186 10.99 -6.47 14.08
N ILE A 187 10.87 -5.45 13.22
CA ILE A 187 11.30 -5.47 11.82
C ILE A 187 12.43 -4.46 11.67
N ASP A 188 13.55 -4.89 11.09
CA ASP A 188 14.75 -4.09 10.85
C ASP A 188 15.22 -3.32 12.10
N GLY A 189 15.03 -3.95 13.27
CA GLY A 189 15.37 -3.40 14.58
C GLY A 189 14.33 -2.49 15.23
N VAL A 190 13.21 -2.19 14.57
CA VAL A 190 12.10 -1.40 15.11
C VAL A 190 11.03 -2.34 15.64
N GLN A 191 10.70 -2.25 16.93
CA GLN A 191 9.62 -3.05 17.51
C GLN A 191 8.27 -2.60 16.95
N ILE A 192 7.53 -3.54 16.37
CA ILE A 192 6.27 -3.27 15.67
C ILE A 192 5.04 -3.88 16.38
N ALA A 193 5.24 -4.92 17.20
CA ALA A 193 4.15 -5.60 17.90
C ALA A 193 4.66 -6.40 19.11
N ASN A 194 3.72 -6.80 19.98
CA ASN A 194 3.91 -7.88 20.96
C ASN A 194 3.02 -9.06 20.54
N ALA A 195 3.51 -10.30 20.70
CA ALA A 195 2.73 -11.49 20.43
C ALA A 195 1.75 -11.80 21.58
N ASP A 196 0.58 -12.33 21.22
CA ASP A 196 -0.40 -12.83 22.17
C ASP A 196 0.10 -14.16 22.74
N TYR A 197 0.50 -14.17 24.01
CA TYR A 197 1.05 -15.34 24.73
C TYR A 197 0.01 -15.98 25.66
N GLY A 198 0.06 -17.30 25.83
CA GLY A 198 -0.85 -18.04 26.70
C GLY A 198 -1.67 -19.12 25.99
N VAL A 199 -1.37 -19.42 24.72
CA VAL A 199 -2.08 -20.43 23.93
C VAL A 199 -1.79 -21.83 24.48
N ARG A 200 -2.82 -22.66 24.60
CA ARG A 200 -2.67 -24.00 25.19
C ARG A 200 -1.87 -24.95 24.28
N ARG A 201 -0.87 -25.64 24.85
CA ARG A 201 0.05 -26.56 24.16
C ARG A 201 0.27 -27.86 24.96
N LEU A 202 -0.55 -28.88 24.66
CA LEU A 202 -0.49 -30.18 25.32
C LEU A 202 0.77 -30.98 24.95
N ASP A 203 1.24 -30.81 23.71
CA ASP A 203 2.50 -31.34 23.20
C ASP A 203 3.70 -30.80 23.97
N ILE A 204 3.72 -29.50 24.25
CA ILE A 204 4.81 -28.85 25.00
C ILE A 204 4.73 -29.21 26.50
N GLN A 205 3.54 -29.32 27.08
CA GLN A 205 3.39 -29.84 28.44
C GLN A 205 3.90 -31.29 28.59
N ALA A 206 3.71 -32.12 27.56
CA ALA A 206 4.22 -33.50 27.57
C ALA A 206 5.76 -33.55 27.38
N ALA A 207 6.32 -32.66 26.57
CA ALA A 207 7.76 -32.59 26.31
C ALA A 207 8.55 -31.90 27.45
N PHE A 208 7.93 -30.96 28.17
CA PHE A 208 8.54 -30.20 29.27
C PHE A 208 7.63 -30.25 30.51
N PRO A 209 7.38 -31.43 31.09
CA PRO A 209 6.43 -31.61 32.19
C PRO A 209 6.81 -30.83 33.45
N ASP A 210 8.12 -30.58 33.65
CA ASP A 210 8.68 -29.93 34.83
C ASP A 210 8.79 -28.40 34.70
N TRP A 211 8.24 -27.81 33.63
CA TRP A 211 8.26 -26.36 33.42
C TRP A 211 6.89 -25.75 33.74
N ASP A 212 6.85 -24.89 34.76
CA ASP A 212 5.65 -24.14 35.10
C ASP A 212 5.21 -23.27 33.92
N GLY A 213 3.94 -23.40 33.51
CA GLY A 213 3.38 -22.71 32.35
C GLY A 213 3.52 -23.46 31.02
N ALA A 214 4.06 -24.68 30.99
CA ALA A 214 4.22 -25.45 29.75
C ALA A 214 2.91 -25.71 28.99
N LEU A 215 1.80 -25.90 29.73
CA LEU A 215 0.46 -26.03 29.16
C LEU A 215 -0.02 -24.76 28.43
N SER A 216 0.44 -23.57 28.78
CA SER A 216 0.00 -22.28 28.20
C SER A 216 1.15 -21.59 27.45
N SER A 217 2.06 -22.38 26.89
CA SER A 217 3.31 -21.88 26.34
C SER A 217 3.21 -21.29 24.94
N GLY A 218 2.08 -21.43 24.25
CA GLY A 218 1.97 -20.99 22.86
C GLY A 218 1.80 -19.47 22.70
N PHE A 219 2.23 -18.94 21.56
CA PHE A 219 2.01 -17.55 21.16
C PHE A 219 1.67 -17.38 19.68
N LEU A 220 1.05 -16.25 19.35
CA LEU A 220 0.73 -15.84 17.99
C LEU A 220 0.88 -14.32 17.82
N ALA A 221 1.35 -13.90 16.65
CA ALA A 221 1.30 -12.54 16.17
C ALA A 221 1.04 -12.50 14.66
N LEU A 222 0.40 -11.42 14.23
CA LEU A 222 0.16 -11.16 12.81
C LEU A 222 0.67 -9.76 12.50
N VAL A 223 1.60 -9.66 11.57
CA VAL A 223 2.13 -8.39 11.09
C VAL A 223 1.46 -8.06 9.76
N PRO A 224 0.71 -6.94 9.67
CA PRO A 224 0.05 -6.54 8.43
C PRO A 224 1.05 -6.33 7.29
N HIS A 225 0.72 -6.71 6.06
CA HIS A 225 1.60 -6.50 4.89
C HIS A 225 1.98 -5.03 4.71
N ARG A 226 1.09 -4.11 5.12
CA ARG A 226 1.30 -2.66 5.03
C ARG A 226 2.37 -2.13 6.00
N ALA A 227 2.72 -2.91 7.03
CA ALA A 227 3.81 -2.62 7.97
C ALA A 227 5.15 -3.18 7.49
N LEU A 228 5.17 -3.80 6.30
CA LEU A 228 6.30 -4.51 5.70
C LEU A 228 6.51 -3.93 4.29
N PRO A 229 7.46 -2.99 4.12
CA PRO A 229 7.83 -2.49 2.79
C PRO A 229 8.18 -3.62 1.81
N LEU A 230 8.14 -3.34 0.51
CA LEU A 230 8.59 -4.32 -0.49
C LEU A 230 10.12 -4.52 -0.36
N GLY A 231 10.56 -5.77 -0.44
CA GLY A 231 11.97 -6.14 -0.35
C GLY A 231 12.34 -6.96 0.90
N PRO A 232 13.64 -7.13 1.17
CA PRO A 232 14.13 -7.96 2.26
C PRO A 232 14.05 -7.24 3.60
N HIS A 233 13.55 -7.93 4.61
CA HIS A 233 13.43 -7.45 5.98
C HIS A 233 13.99 -8.46 6.97
N ARG A 234 14.51 -7.96 8.10
CA ARG A 234 14.94 -8.75 9.24
C ARG A 234 13.88 -8.72 10.32
N VAL A 235 13.28 -9.87 10.58
CA VAL A 235 12.28 -10.03 11.64
C VAL A 235 12.97 -10.61 12.87
N SER A 236 12.74 -10.02 14.03
CA SER A 236 13.19 -10.56 15.30
C SER A 236 12.03 -10.83 16.23
N VAL A 237 12.11 -11.95 16.95
CA VAL A 237 11.17 -12.37 17.98
C VAL A 237 11.95 -12.50 19.28
N THR A 238 11.63 -11.65 20.26
CA THR A 238 12.37 -11.58 21.52
C THR A 238 11.46 -11.97 22.68
N LEU A 239 11.73 -13.10 23.29
CA LEU A 239 11.18 -13.48 24.59
C LEU A 239 11.88 -12.67 25.69
N ARG A 240 11.11 -12.04 26.58
CA ARG A 240 11.59 -11.42 27.83
C ARG A 240 10.93 -12.09 29.01
N ASP A 241 11.71 -12.56 29.98
CA ASP A 241 11.18 -13.11 31.23
C ASP A 241 10.86 -12.00 32.26
N THR A 242 10.14 -12.36 33.32
CA THR A 242 9.75 -11.42 34.39
C THR A 242 10.93 -10.84 35.17
N ALA A 243 12.10 -11.48 35.11
CA ALA A 243 13.34 -10.99 35.71
C ALA A 243 14.11 -10.04 34.78
N GLY A 244 13.55 -9.72 33.60
CA GLY A 244 14.10 -8.76 32.63
C GLY A 244 15.15 -9.33 31.70
N LYS A 245 15.42 -10.64 31.73
CA LYS A 245 16.38 -11.31 30.84
C LYS A 245 15.70 -11.77 29.56
N THR A 246 16.44 -11.84 28.46
CA THR A 246 15.86 -12.07 27.12
C THR A 246 16.49 -13.24 26.38
N VAL A 247 15.70 -13.83 25.49
CA VAL A 247 16.12 -14.75 24.43
C VAL A 247 15.55 -14.24 23.13
N ARG A 248 16.37 -14.14 22.09
CA ARG A 248 15.98 -13.59 20.79
C ARG A 248 16.23 -14.60 19.68
N LEU A 249 15.29 -14.67 18.75
CA LEU A 249 15.40 -15.37 17.48
C LEU A 249 15.25 -14.34 16.36
N GLU A 250 16.01 -14.50 15.28
CA GLU A 250 15.91 -13.65 14.09
C GLU A 250 15.77 -14.47 12.82
N PHE A 251 14.96 -13.98 11.89
CA PHE A 251 14.83 -14.55 10.56
C PHE A 251 14.64 -13.47 9.50
N ARG A 252 14.90 -13.83 8.24
CA ARG A 252 14.73 -12.93 7.09
C ARG A 252 13.43 -13.21 6.36
N VAL A 253 12.77 -12.17 5.87
CA VAL A 253 11.60 -12.29 4.98
C VAL A 253 11.82 -11.42 3.74
N ILE A 254 11.40 -11.88 2.57
CA ILE A 254 11.34 -11.05 1.36
C ILE A 254 9.87 -10.75 1.10
N VAL A 255 9.50 -9.48 1.03
CA VAL A 255 8.11 -9.04 0.83
C VAL A 255 7.94 -8.67 -0.65
N GLU A 256 6.96 -9.26 -1.30
CA GLU A 256 6.68 -9.11 -2.74
C GLU A 256 5.29 -8.50 -2.97
N GLU A 257 5.10 -7.91 -4.15
CA GLU A 257 3.85 -7.27 -4.54
C GLU A 257 2.75 -8.31 -4.81
N LEU A 258 1.50 -7.98 -4.44
CA LEU A 258 0.33 -8.82 -4.65
C LEU A 258 0.02 -8.91 -6.16
N PRO A 259 -0.34 -10.09 -6.72
CA PRO A 259 -0.70 -10.19 -8.14
C PRO A 259 -1.99 -9.41 -8.47
N GLU A 260 -2.05 -8.85 -9.67
CA GLU A 260 -3.21 -8.14 -10.22
C GLU A 260 -4.49 -8.99 -10.20
N SER A 261 -5.35 -8.71 -9.24
CA SER A 261 -6.67 -8.24 -9.63
C SER A 261 -6.90 -6.90 -8.93
N SER A 262 -6.67 -5.84 -9.70
CA SER A 262 -7.16 -4.48 -9.48
C SER A 262 -6.49 -3.74 -8.31
N GLY A 263 -5.67 -2.72 -8.62
CA GLY A 263 -5.00 -1.89 -7.61
C GLY A 263 -5.98 -1.27 -6.58
N PRO A 264 -5.47 -0.56 -5.57
CA PRO A 264 -6.26 -0.13 -4.40
C PRO A 264 -7.54 0.67 -4.73
N TRP A 265 -7.65 1.20 -5.95
CA TRP A 265 -8.79 1.95 -6.48
C TRP A 265 -10.00 1.11 -6.87
N ALA A 266 -9.88 -0.21 -6.96
CA ALA A 266 -10.90 -1.05 -7.57
C ALA A 266 -11.72 -1.85 -6.57
N LEU A 267 -12.99 -2.04 -6.92
CA LEU A 267 -13.90 -2.90 -6.18
C LEU A 267 -13.65 -4.36 -6.55
N ARG A 268 -13.14 -5.14 -5.60
CA ARG A 268 -12.71 -6.52 -5.87
C ARG A 268 -13.89 -7.43 -6.18
N ARG A 269 -13.95 -7.98 -7.39
CA ARG A 269 -15.06 -8.86 -7.83
C ARG A 269 -14.80 -10.35 -7.63
N LYS A 270 -13.52 -10.74 -7.49
CA LYS A 270 -13.10 -12.12 -7.26
C LYS A 270 -11.93 -12.13 -6.28
N MET A 271 -11.91 -13.14 -5.41
CA MET A 271 -10.83 -13.40 -4.47
C MET A 271 -10.34 -14.84 -4.68
N PRO A 272 -9.02 -15.09 -4.78
CA PRO A 272 -8.48 -16.44 -4.84
C PRO A 272 -8.92 -17.27 -3.62
N GLN A 273 -9.22 -18.56 -3.85
CA GLN A 273 -9.67 -19.44 -2.77
C GLN A 273 -8.62 -19.56 -1.64
N ALA A 274 -7.33 -19.62 -1.98
CA ALA A 274 -6.26 -19.71 -0.98
C ALA A 274 -6.23 -18.50 -0.02
N GLU A 275 -6.52 -17.30 -0.53
CA GLU A 275 -6.58 -16.07 0.27
C GLU A 275 -7.83 -16.06 1.15
N THR A 276 -8.95 -16.53 0.62
CA THR A 276 -10.20 -16.72 1.38
C THR A 276 -9.97 -17.69 2.55
N ASP A 277 -9.38 -18.86 2.27
CA ASP A 277 -9.10 -19.90 3.25
C ASP A 277 -8.11 -19.43 4.32
N LEU A 278 -7.13 -18.60 3.96
CA LEU A 278 -6.24 -17.95 4.91
C LEU A 278 -7.01 -17.00 5.84
N GLY A 279 -7.80 -16.08 5.27
CA GLY A 279 -8.58 -15.13 6.05
C GLY A 279 -9.54 -15.81 7.04
N LEU A 280 -10.22 -16.88 6.59
CA LEU A 280 -11.12 -17.65 7.45
C LEU A 280 -10.36 -18.39 8.57
N ARG A 281 -9.19 -18.98 8.28
CA ARG A 281 -8.34 -19.62 9.30
C ARG A 281 -7.83 -18.62 10.34
N LEU A 282 -7.47 -17.40 9.94
CA LEU A 282 -7.07 -16.34 10.87
C LEU A 282 -8.19 -15.98 11.83
N LEU A 283 -9.44 -15.88 11.33
CA LEU A 283 -10.62 -15.63 12.16
C LEU A 283 -10.89 -16.77 13.15
N GLU A 284 -10.78 -18.02 12.69
CA GLU A 284 -10.90 -19.21 13.54
C GLU A 284 -9.83 -19.22 14.64
N HIS A 285 -8.57 -18.97 14.29
CA HIS A 285 -7.46 -18.94 15.24
C HIS A 285 -7.61 -17.81 16.28
N ARG A 286 -8.23 -16.70 15.88
CA ARG A 286 -8.57 -15.59 16.79
C ARG A 286 -9.86 -15.84 17.58
N SER A 287 -10.53 -16.98 17.37
CA SER A 287 -11.85 -17.28 17.93
C SER A 287 -12.83 -16.12 17.72
N TRP A 288 -12.82 -15.56 16.51
CA TRP A 288 -13.62 -14.39 16.15
C TRP A 288 -14.49 -14.69 14.94
N GLN A 289 -15.79 -14.54 15.10
CA GLN A 289 -16.75 -14.77 14.02
C GLN A 289 -17.90 -13.75 14.09
N PRO A 290 -17.64 -12.49 13.72
CA PRO A 290 -18.66 -11.45 13.81
C PRO A 290 -19.81 -11.74 12.84
N SER A 291 -21.02 -11.34 13.22
CA SER A 291 -22.21 -11.45 12.37
C SER A 291 -22.57 -10.08 11.82
N PHE A 292 -22.70 -9.98 10.50
CA PHE A 292 -23.10 -8.73 9.85
C PHE A 292 -24.60 -8.68 9.59
N ARG A 293 -25.21 -7.54 9.89
CA ARG A 293 -26.63 -7.26 9.68
C ARG A 293 -26.72 -6.11 8.70
N VAL A 294 -27.09 -6.40 7.46
CA VAL A 294 -27.08 -5.44 6.37
C VAL A 294 -28.47 -4.83 6.23
N ALA A 295 -28.64 -3.58 6.58
CA ALA A 295 -29.91 -2.88 6.46
C ALA A 295 -30.04 -2.21 5.08
N VAL A 296 -31.16 -2.49 4.39
CA VAL A 296 -31.54 -1.86 3.12
C VAL A 296 -33.01 -1.42 3.20
N ALA A 297 -33.26 -0.14 2.92
CA ALA A 297 -34.61 0.41 2.85
C ALA A 297 -35.06 0.56 1.39
N ILE A 298 -36.23 0.00 1.04
CA ILE A 298 -36.78 0.05 -0.32
C ILE A 298 -38.08 0.85 -0.27
N ARG A 299 -38.04 2.04 -0.85
CA ARG A 299 -39.11 3.05 -0.70
C ARG A 299 -40.02 3.17 -1.92
N ASP A 300 -39.53 2.76 -3.08
CA ASP A 300 -40.25 2.83 -4.35
C ASP A 300 -39.77 1.75 -5.34
N THR A 301 -40.46 1.65 -6.47
CA THR A 301 -40.15 0.72 -7.56
C THR A 301 -38.76 0.93 -8.19
N LYS A 302 -38.24 2.18 -8.25
CA LYS A 302 -36.89 2.46 -8.78
C LYS A 302 -35.84 1.85 -7.85
N ALA A 303 -35.98 2.07 -6.54
CA ALA A 303 -35.15 1.47 -5.50
C ALA A 303 -35.27 -0.06 -5.50
N ALA A 304 -36.47 -0.62 -5.67
CA ALA A 304 -36.68 -2.07 -5.73
C ALA A 304 -35.89 -2.71 -6.88
N ARG A 305 -35.90 -2.09 -8.07
CA ARG A 305 -35.11 -2.56 -9.23
C ARG A 305 -33.62 -2.49 -8.99
N LYS A 306 -33.12 -1.41 -8.37
CA LYS A 306 -31.69 -1.25 -8.04
C LYS A 306 -31.23 -2.24 -6.97
N ALA A 307 -32.08 -2.60 -6.01
CA ALA A 307 -31.76 -3.53 -4.92
C ALA A 307 -31.24 -4.90 -5.43
N ALA A 308 -31.62 -5.32 -6.63
CA ALA A 308 -31.13 -6.56 -7.24
C ALA A 308 -29.59 -6.60 -7.37
N ALA A 309 -28.95 -5.48 -7.72
CA ALA A 309 -27.48 -5.39 -7.81
C ALA A 309 -26.83 -5.53 -6.44
N THR A 310 -27.37 -4.85 -5.42
CA THR A 310 -26.92 -4.98 -4.03
C THR A 310 -27.02 -6.43 -3.56
N ILE A 311 -28.17 -7.08 -3.77
CA ILE A 311 -28.39 -8.48 -3.40
C ILE A 311 -27.41 -9.43 -4.11
N ALA A 312 -27.15 -9.20 -5.39
CA ALA A 312 -26.17 -9.98 -6.15
C ALA A 312 -24.75 -9.85 -5.56
N SER A 313 -24.34 -8.65 -5.16
CA SER A 313 -23.03 -8.43 -4.52
C SER A 313 -22.92 -9.04 -3.11
N LEU A 314 -24.02 -9.08 -2.35
CA LEU A 314 -24.10 -9.77 -1.06
C LEU A 314 -23.98 -11.29 -1.24
N ARG A 315 -24.65 -11.86 -2.24
CA ARG A 315 -24.53 -13.29 -2.57
C ARG A 315 -23.08 -13.70 -2.90
N ALA A 316 -22.33 -12.79 -3.52
CA ALA A 316 -20.93 -13.00 -3.91
C ALA A 316 -19.92 -12.94 -2.74
N GLN A 317 -20.34 -12.60 -1.53
CA GLN A 317 -19.44 -12.48 -0.37
C GLN A 317 -18.79 -13.81 -0.01
N VAL A 318 -17.47 -13.78 0.18
CA VAL A 318 -16.68 -14.96 0.60
C VAL A 318 -16.91 -15.30 2.07
N TYR A 319 -17.08 -14.29 2.92
CA TYR A 319 -17.48 -14.46 4.32
C TYR A 319 -18.99 -14.67 4.41
N ARG A 320 -19.44 -15.71 5.12
CA ARG A 320 -20.84 -16.18 5.09
C ARG A 320 -21.71 -15.76 6.26
N ASN A 321 -21.15 -15.23 7.35
CA ASN A 321 -21.93 -14.85 8.54
C ASN A 321 -22.52 -13.44 8.39
N TRP A 322 -23.48 -13.29 7.48
CA TRP A 322 -24.22 -12.05 7.27
C TRP A 322 -25.71 -12.33 7.02
N ARG A 323 -26.56 -11.34 7.29
CA ARG A 323 -28.01 -11.36 7.01
C ARG A 323 -28.47 -10.01 6.49
N LEU A 324 -29.28 -10.03 5.43
CA LEU A 324 -29.94 -8.87 4.83
C LEU A 324 -31.26 -8.59 5.54
N MET A 325 -31.40 -7.39 6.08
CA MET A 325 -32.61 -6.86 6.73
C MET A 325 -33.26 -5.84 5.81
N ILE A 326 -34.48 -6.12 5.35
CA ILE A 326 -35.18 -5.28 4.36
C ILE A 326 -36.37 -4.57 5.00
N ALA A 327 -36.37 -3.23 4.93
CA ALA A 327 -37.52 -2.40 5.29
C ALA A 327 -38.24 -1.95 4.01
N ALA A 328 -39.37 -2.57 3.68
CA ALA A 328 -40.14 -2.31 2.45
C ALA A 328 -41.63 -2.69 2.60
N ASP A 329 -42.50 -2.11 1.75
CA ASP A 329 -43.87 -2.58 1.57
C ASP A 329 -43.87 -3.94 0.83
N ALA A 330 -44.75 -4.86 1.24
CA ALA A 330 -44.89 -6.18 0.62
C ALA A 330 -45.14 -6.11 -0.90
N LYS A 331 -45.81 -5.05 -1.39
CA LYS A 331 -46.03 -4.85 -2.83
C LYS A 331 -44.73 -4.65 -3.61
N LEU A 332 -43.78 -3.92 -3.04
CA LEU A 332 -42.48 -3.66 -3.67
C LEU A 332 -41.64 -4.93 -3.74
N LEU A 333 -41.71 -5.78 -2.71
CA LEU A 333 -41.01 -7.08 -2.66
C LEU A 333 -41.58 -8.12 -3.64
N ALA A 334 -42.80 -7.92 -4.12
CA ALA A 334 -43.46 -8.81 -5.06
C ALA A 334 -43.09 -8.54 -6.53
N GLU A 335 -42.34 -7.47 -6.84
CA GLU A 335 -41.86 -7.22 -8.20
C GLU A 335 -40.90 -8.34 -8.66
N ASP A 336 -41.07 -8.85 -9.88
CA ASP A 336 -40.36 -10.05 -10.36
C ASP A 336 -38.83 -9.96 -10.24
N GLY A 337 -38.27 -8.79 -10.53
CA GLY A 337 -36.82 -8.56 -10.48
C GLY A 337 -36.22 -8.65 -9.08
N ILE A 338 -36.89 -8.10 -8.07
CA ILE A 338 -36.42 -8.17 -6.68
C ILE A 338 -36.77 -9.52 -6.05
N ARG A 339 -37.95 -10.08 -6.35
CA ARG A 339 -38.38 -11.38 -5.84
C ARG A 339 -37.37 -12.47 -6.21
N ALA A 340 -36.97 -12.54 -7.48
CA ALA A 340 -35.97 -13.50 -7.94
C ALA A 340 -34.61 -13.30 -7.24
N ALA A 341 -34.21 -12.05 -6.98
CA ALA A 341 -32.98 -11.74 -6.26
C ALA A 341 -33.05 -12.22 -4.80
N LEU A 342 -34.17 -11.97 -4.10
CA LEU A 342 -34.39 -12.42 -2.72
C LEU A 342 -34.45 -13.94 -2.60
N ASP A 343 -35.12 -14.61 -3.54
CA ASP A 343 -35.19 -16.07 -3.60
C ASP A 343 -33.77 -16.68 -3.71
N SER A 344 -32.84 -16.00 -4.39
CA SER A 344 -31.45 -16.47 -4.54
C SER A 344 -30.63 -16.45 -3.24
N ILE A 345 -31.13 -15.77 -2.20
CA ILE A 345 -30.50 -15.66 -0.87
C ILE A 345 -31.52 -15.91 0.26
N ALA A 346 -32.58 -16.70 0.03
CA ALA A 346 -33.70 -16.85 0.96
C ALA A 346 -33.30 -17.20 2.41
N GLY A 347 -32.20 -17.94 2.61
CA GLY A 347 -31.66 -18.27 3.95
C GLY A 347 -30.95 -17.12 4.68
N HIS A 348 -30.68 -16.01 3.99
CA HIS A 348 -29.97 -14.83 4.48
C HIS A 348 -30.85 -13.57 4.52
N VAL A 349 -32.16 -13.66 4.26
CA VAL A 349 -33.05 -12.49 4.19
C VAL A 349 -34.04 -12.47 5.34
N GLU A 350 -34.25 -11.29 5.91
CA GLU A 350 -35.28 -11.00 6.88
C GLU A 350 -36.01 -9.71 6.49
N VAL A 351 -37.33 -9.78 6.27
CA VAL A 351 -38.15 -8.60 6.02
C VAL A 351 -38.59 -8.05 7.37
N VAL A 352 -38.18 -6.82 7.67
CA VAL A 352 -38.39 -6.19 8.96
C VAL A 352 -39.31 -4.98 8.84
N ARG A 353 -40.26 -4.86 9.78
CA ARG A 353 -41.14 -3.68 9.87
C ARG A 353 -40.45 -2.50 10.55
N LYS A 354 -39.51 -2.77 11.45
CA LYS A 354 -38.67 -1.81 12.17
C LYS A 354 -37.28 -2.41 12.41
N LEU A 355 -36.24 -1.59 12.27
CA LEU A 355 -34.84 -1.89 12.61
C LEU A 355 -34.53 -1.36 14.01
N THR A 356 -34.90 -2.11 15.04
CA THR A 356 -34.53 -1.76 16.43
C THR A 356 -33.19 -2.40 16.80
N GLY A 357 -32.53 -1.93 17.87
CA GLY A 357 -31.32 -2.59 18.39
C GLY A 357 -31.57 -4.08 18.65
N GLU A 358 -32.72 -4.45 19.23
CA GLU A 358 -33.10 -5.84 19.47
C GLU A 358 -33.21 -6.66 18.16
N THR A 359 -33.82 -6.08 17.12
CA THR A 359 -33.94 -6.71 15.80
C THR A 359 -32.58 -6.89 15.13
N VAL A 360 -31.68 -5.90 15.26
CA VAL A 360 -30.30 -5.99 14.73
C VAL A 360 -29.55 -7.11 15.45
N LEU A 361 -29.61 -7.17 16.78
CA LEU A 361 -28.93 -8.20 17.56
C LEU A 361 -29.43 -9.61 17.23
N GLY A 362 -30.74 -9.79 17.03
CA GLY A 362 -31.33 -11.08 16.66
C GLY A 362 -30.96 -12.20 17.64
N GLY A 363 -30.90 -11.88 18.94
CA GLY A 363 -30.55 -12.81 20.03
C GLY A 363 -29.04 -13.09 20.20
N ASN A 364 -28.16 -12.47 19.41
CA ASN A 364 -26.71 -12.65 19.54
C ASN A 364 -26.10 -11.64 20.52
N ALA A 365 -24.87 -11.92 20.97
CA ALA A 365 -24.13 -11.03 21.85
C ALA A 365 -23.84 -9.68 21.15
N PRO A 366 -24.10 -8.53 21.80
CA PRO A 366 -23.95 -7.21 21.16
C PRO A 366 -22.56 -6.89 20.62
N ASN A 367 -21.52 -7.43 21.27
CA ASN A 367 -20.14 -7.24 20.87
C ASN A 367 -19.71 -8.05 19.65
N THR A 368 -20.53 -9.00 19.17
CA THR A 368 -20.22 -9.83 17.99
C THR A 368 -21.08 -9.51 16.79
N VAL A 369 -22.04 -8.59 16.90
CA VAL A 369 -22.92 -8.18 15.80
C VAL A 369 -22.53 -6.80 15.30
N PHE A 370 -22.53 -6.61 13.98
CA PHE A 370 -22.30 -5.33 13.35
C PHE A 370 -23.44 -5.00 12.39
N LEU A 371 -24.07 -3.84 12.58
CA LEU A 371 -25.01 -3.25 11.61
C LEU A 371 -24.19 -2.61 10.49
N ALA A 372 -24.44 -3.01 9.25
CA ALA A 372 -23.97 -2.35 8.04
C ALA A 372 -25.16 -1.72 7.31
N THR A 373 -24.98 -0.57 6.67
CA THR A 373 -26.06 0.09 5.91
C THR A 373 -25.69 0.29 4.45
N LEU A 374 -26.63 -0.01 3.55
CA LEU A 374 -26.49 0.19 2.10
C LEU A 374 -27.72 0.86 1.51
N THR A 375 -27.53 1.59 0.40
CA THR A 375 -28.62 2.07 -0.44
C THR A 375 -28.91 1.06 -1.54
N PRO A 376 -30.19 0.85 -1.95
CA PRO A 376 -30.50 0.00 -3.09
C PRO A 376 -29.71 0.39 -4.34
N GLY A 377 -28.95 -0.57 -4.86
CA GLY A 377 -28.05 -0.41 -6.00
C GLY A 377 -26.58 -0.43 -5.63
N ASP A 378 -26.20 -0.04 -4.41
CA ASP A 378 -24.80 -0.09 -3.97
C ASP A 378 -24.27 -1.52 -4.08
N GLU A 379 -23.04 -1.67 -4.57
CA GLU A 379 -22.39 -2.95 -4.80
C GLU A 379 -21.17 -3.12 -3.89
N LEU A 380 -21.05 -4.29 -3.28
CA LEU A 380 -19.91 -4.65 -2.43
C LEU A 380 -18.84 -5.45 -3.18
N GLY A 381 -17.58 -5.26 -2.77
CA GLY A 381 -16.48 -6.15 -3.16
C GLY A 381 -16.68 -7.52 -2.52
N CYS A 382 -16.33 -8.61 -3.21
CA CYS A 382 -16.58 -9.99 -2.74
C CYS A 382 -15.91 -10.34 -1.40
N ASP A 383 -14.90 -9.57 -1.01
CA ASP A 383 -14.07 -9.65 0.19
C ASP A 383 -14.53 -8.73 1.34
N THR A 384 -15.53 -7.88 1.11
CA THR A 384 -15.96 -6.82 2.05
C THR A 384 -16.14 -7.30 3.48
N PHE A 385 -16.97 -8.31 3.71
CA PHE A 385 -17.21 -8.78 5.09
C PHE A 385 -16.02 -9.56 5.67
N LEU A 386 -15.16 -10.15 4.83
CA LEU A 386 -13.94 -10.79 5.30
C LEU A 386 -12.93 -9.74 5.80
N GLU A 387 -12.74 -8.66 5.05
CA GLU A 387 -11.88 -7.52 5.43
C GLU A 387 -12.35 -6.86 6.72
N ILE A 388 -13.66 -6.62 6.88
CA ILE A 388 -14.22 -6.06 8.11
C ILE A 388 -14.08 -7.05 9.28
N ALA A 389 -14.31 -8.35 9.05
CA ALA A 389 -14.13 -9.36 10.08
C ALA A 389 -12.69 -9.45 10.57
N LEU A 390 -11.71 -9.43 9.65
CA LEU A 390 -10.28 -9.43 9.98
C LEU A 390 -9.88 -8.15 10.72
N THR A 391 -10.37 -6.99 10.27
CA THR A 391 -10.11 -5.71 10.93
C THR A 391 -10.62 -5.70 12.36
N THR A 392 -11.83 -6.19 12.60
CA THR A 392 -12.43 -6.29 13.94
C THR A 392 -11.80 -7.40 14.79
N ALA A 393 -11.20 -8.42 14.17
CA ALA A 393 -10.43 -9.43 14.89
C ALA A 393 -9.17 -8.82 15.53
N ILE A 394 -8.52 -7.91 14.81
CA ILE A 394 -7.30 -7.19 15.22
C ILE A 394 -7.65 -6.02 16.17
N ASN A 395 -8.74 -5.30 15.89
CA ASN A 395 -9.19 -4.13 16.63
C ASN A 395 -10.52 -4.44 17.34
N ARG A 396 -10.47 -5.25 18.40
CA ARG A 396 -11.67 -5.68 19.15
C ARG A 396 -12.42 -4.54 19.82
N ASP A 397 -11.71 -3.45 20.10
CA ASP A 397 -12.24 -2.22 20.64
C ASP A 397 -13.14 -1.47 19.64
N ALA A 398 -12.90 -1.63 18.34
CA ALA A 398 -13.62 -0.94 17.27
C ALA A 398 -15.14 -1.12 17.39
N ASP A 399 -15.84 -0.01 17.55
CA ASP A 399 -17.30 0.04 17.66
C ASP A 399 -17.96 0.76 16.49
N PHE A 400 -17.19 1.51 15.70
CA PHE A 400 -17.61 2.06 14.41
C PHE A 400 -16.51 1.92 13.35
N LEU A 401 -16.85 1.44 12.16
CA LEU A 401 -15.93 1.23 11.04
C LEU A 401 -16.48 1.83 9.76
N TYR A 402 -15.59 2.28 8.88
CA TYR A 402 -15.92 2.69 7.51
C TYR A 402 -14.77 2.33 6.56
N SER A 403 -15.05 2.26 5.26
CA SER A 403 -14.05 1.93 4.24
C SER A 403 -13.97 2.98 3.14
N ASP A 404 -12.98 2.87 2.25
CA ASP A 404 -12.98 3.61 0.99
C ASP A 404 -14.14 3.16 0.08
N GLU A 405 -14.53 4.03 -0.85
CA GLU A 405 -15.65 3.77 -1.77
C GLU A 405 -15.36 4.29 -3.18
N ARG A 406 -15.99 3.69 -4.21
CA ARG A 406 -16.09 4.31 -5.53
C ARG A 406 -17.36 5.14 -5.61
N ARG A 407 -17.21 6.41 -5.97
CA ARG A 407 -18.33 7.35 -6.10
C ARG A 407 -18.03 8.41 -7.17
N VAL A 408 -19.05 9.14 -7.58
CA VAL A 408 -18.88 10.29 -8.47
C VAL A 408 -17.99 11.33 -7.80
N ASN A 409 -16.85 11.63 -8.41
CA ASN A 409 -15.97 12.72 -8.00
C ASN A 409 -16.60 14.05 -8.44
N PRO A 410 -17.00 14.95 -7.51
CA PRO A 410 -17.73 16.17 -7.87
C PRO A 410 -17.02 17.05 -8.90
N PRO A 411 -15.69 17.29 -8.84
CA PRO A 411 -14.97 18.00 -9.89
C PRO A 411 -14.96 17.32 -11.27
N SER A 412 -14.74 16.00 -11.36
CA SER A 412 -14.58 15.32 -12.66
C SER A 412 -15.89 14.80 -13.25
N GLY A 413 -16.92 14.60 -12.42
CA GLY A 413 -18.18 13.95 -12.79
C GLY A 413 -18.08 12.45 -13.04
N ARG A 414 -16.91 11.84 -12.85
CA ARG A 414 -16.65 10.41 -13.12
C ARG A 414 -16.69 9.60 -11.82
N VAL A 415 -17.02 8.31 -11.94
CA VAL A 415 -16.93 7.37 -10.81
C VAL A 415 -15.47 6.99 -10.57
N GLU A 416 -14.93 7.44 -9.44
CA GLU A 416 -13.53 7.27 -9.05
C GLU A 416 -13.44 6.75 -7.61
N ALA A 417 -12.29 6.18 -7.25
CA ALA A 417 -12.03 5.79 -5.87
C ALA A 417 -11.84 7.03 -4.98
N PHE A 418 -12.68 7.16 -3.96
CA PHE A 418 -12.49 8.13 -2.90
C PHE A 418 -11.76 7.47 -1.75
N PHE A 419 -10.45 7.72 -1.70
CA PHE A 419 -9.55 7.33 -0.63
C PHE A 419 -9.68 8.32 0.54
N LYS A 420 -10.24 7.82 1.63
CA LYS A 420 -10.65 8.61 2.78
C LYS A 420 -9.52 8.73 3.79
N PRO A 421 -9.45 9.84 4.54
CA PRO A 421 -8.60 9.90 5.73
C PRO A 421 -9.14 8.98 6.83
N GLN A 422 -8.33 8.78 7.87
CA GLN A 422 -8.80 8.37 9.20
C GLN A 422 -9.80 9.41 9.77
N TRP A 423 -10.38 9.11 10.94
CA TRP A 423 -11.47 9.90 11.50
C TRP A 423 -11.15 11.39 11.60
N SER A 424 -11.96 12.22 10.93
CA SER A 424 -11.84 13.68 10.89
C SER A 424 -13.17 14.29 11.30
N PRO A 425 -13.37 14.63 12.59
CA PRO A 425 -14.64 15.17 13.08
C PRO A 425 -15.02 16.49 12.41
N ASP A 426 -14.04 17.30 12.01
CA ASP A 426 -14.30 18.54 11.28
C ASP A 426 -14.74 18.28 9.83
N LEU A 427 -14.11 17.33 9.14
CA LEU A 427 -14.55 16.94 7.79
C LEU A 427 -15.96 16.32 7.83
N MET A 428 -16.27 15.53 8.86
CA MET A 428 -17.60 14.95 9.05
C MET A 428 -18.69 16.00 9.24
N LEU A 429 -18.37 17.21 9.72
CA LEU A 429 -19.33 18.31 9.80
C LEU A 429 -19.39 19.13 8.51
N SER A 430 -18.39 19.02 7.65
CA SER A 430 -18.38 19.63 6.32
C SER A 430 -19.03 18.74 5.25
N THR A 431 -18.95 17.42 5.36
CA THR A 431 -19.58 16.49 4.42
C THR A 431 -19.64 15.07 5.01
N ASN A 432 -20.63 14.27 4.60
CA ASN A 432 -20.68 12.85 4.93
C ASN A 432 -19.62 12.06 4.13
N TYR A 433 -18.34 12.24 4.51
CA TYR A 433 -17.21 11.58 3.84
C TYR A 433 -17.12 10.09 4.18
N VAL A 434 -17.65 9.67 5.34
CA VAL A 434 -17.82 8.26 5.72
C VAL A 434 -18.62 7.53 4.64
N GLY A 435 -19.69 8.15 4.14
CA GLY A 435 -20.37 7.70 2.93
C GLY A 435 -21.15 6.40 3.10
N ARG A 436 -21.08 5.51 2.10
CA ARG A 436 -21.77 4.21 2.12
C ARG A 436 -20.86 3.12 2.70
N LEU A 437 -21.48 2.04 3.18
CA LEU A 437 -20.81 0.92 3.87
C LEU A 437 -19.98 1.39 5.07
N TRP A 438 -20.69 1.85 6.10
CA TRP A 438 -20.15 1.89 7.45
C TRP A 438 -20.75 0.76 8.28
N CYS A 439 -20.02 0.34 9.32
CA CYS A 439 -20.44 -0.69 10.25
C CYS A 439 -20.43 -0.14 11.68
N ALA A 440 -21.46 -0.43 12.46
CA ALA A 440 -21.52 -0.10 13.89
C ALA A 440 -21.80 -1.35 14.71
N ARG A 441 -21.07 -1.53 15.81
CA ARG A 441 -21.23 -2.68 16.69
C ARG A 441 -22.58 -2.65 17.41
N GLY A 442 -23.14 -3.81 17.71
CA GLY A 442 -24.51 -3.95 18.24
C GLY A 442 -24.72 -3.24 19.57
N ASP A 443 -23.70 -3.15 20.42
CA ASP A 443 -23.71 -2.37 21.66
C ASP A 443 -23.80 -0.85 21.39
N LEU A 444 -23.04 -0.33 20.43
CA LEU A 444 -23.12 1.07 19.99
C LEU A 444 -24.52 1.39 19.43
N ILE A 445 -25.08 0.49 18.61
CA ILE A 445 -26.44 0.63 18.09
C ILE A 445 -27.49 0.61 19.21
N GLY A 446 -27.29 -0.20 20.26
CA GLY A 446 -28.18 -0.22 21.42
C GLY A 446 -28.17 1.07 22.25
N MET A 447 -27.10 1.87 22.16
CA MET A 447 -26.97 3.14 22.88
C MET A 447 -27.60 4.33 22.15
N ILE A 448 -27.88 4.19 20.85
CA ILE A 448 -28.52 5.23 20.04
C ILE A 448 -30.02 4.90 19.85
N ALA A 449 -30.89 5.92 19.94
CA ALA A 449 -32.34 5.72 19.78
C ALA A 449 -32.74 5.43 18.30
N ASP A 450 -33.85 4.69 18.13
CA ASP A 450 -34.48 4.14 16.89
C ASP A 450 -33.78 4.37 15.53
N PRO A 451 -32.84 3.48 15.13
CA PRO A 451 -32.16 3.54 13.82
C PRO A 451 -33.09 3.42 12.60
N ALA A 452 -34.30 2.88 12.74
CA ALA A 452 -35.18 2.55 11.63
C ALA A 452 -35.96 3.75 11.10
N GLU A 453 -36.56 4.53 12.01
CA GLU A 453 -37.28 5.74 11.64
C GLU A 453 -36.33 6.75 11.02
N ASP A 454 -35.09 6.81 11.50
CA ASP A 454 -34.06 7.71 11.00
C ASP A 454 -33.53 7.30 9.63
N LEU A 455 -33.20 6.01 9.41
CA LEU A 455 -32.79 5.52 8.09
C LEU A 455 -33.87 5.70 7.03
N VAL A 456 -35.15 5.64 7.40
CA VAL A 456 -36.29 5.75 6.47
C VAL A 456 -36.76 7.20 6.29
N ARG A 457 -36.69 8.06 7.32
CA ARG A 457 -37.20 9.44 7.27
C ARG A 457 -36.14 10.53 7.19
N HIS A 458 -34.93 10.28 7.68
CA HIS A 458 -33.92 11.30 7.95
C HIS A 458 -32.57 11.06 7.25
N GLY A 459 -32.45 9.99 6.46
CA GLY A 459 -31.21 9.64 5.76
C GLY A 459 -30.18 9.00 6.70
N ASP A 460 -29.03 8.61 6.15
CA ASP A 460 -27.97 7.93 6.91
C ASP A 460 -27.01 8.89 7.62
N TYR A 461 -26.92 10.16 7.19
CA TYR A 461 -25.98 11.13 7.77
C TYR A 461 -26.25 11.41 9.26
N ASP A 462 -27.50 11.63 9.67
CA ASP A 462 -27.82 11.82 11.10
C ASP A 462 -27.48 10.58 11.94
N LEU A 463 -27.70 9.39 11.37
CA LEU A 463 -27.36 8.13 12.04
C LEU A 463 -25.84 7.97 12.21
N VAL A 464 -25.06 8.25 11.17
CA VAL A 464 -23.59 8.27 11.25
C VAL A 464 -23.12 9.29 12.30
N LEU A 465 -23.70 10.48 12.34
CA LEU A 465 -23.36 11.51 13.32
C LEU A 465 -23.62 11.01 14.76
N ARG A 466 -24.75 10.36 15.03
CA ARG A 466 -25.05 9.79 16.36
C ARG A 466 -24.17 8.61 16.74
N CYS A 467 -23.92 7.71 15.80
CA CYS A 467 -22.98 6.60 16.01
C CYS A 467 -21.60 7.15 16.39
N THR A 468 -21.08 8.11 15.63
CA THR A 468 -19.74 8.67 15.85
C THR A 468 -19.64 9.59 17.07
N GLU A 469 -20.76 10.19 17.52
CA GLU A 469 -20.85 10.89 18.81
C GLU A 469 -20.68 9.96 20.01
N THR A 470 -21.10 8.70 19.87
CA THR A 470 -21.13 7.71 20.96
C THR A 470 -19.96 6.72 20.89
N ALA A 471 -19.40 6.54 19.68
CA ALA A 471 -18.30 5.62 19.41
C ALA A 471 -17.06 5.97 20.22
N LYS A 472 -16.43 4.95 20.79
CA LYS A 472 -15.15 5.05 21.51
C LYS A 472 -13.97 4.77 20.59
N ALA A 473 -14.16 3.96 19.56
CA ALA A 473 -13.10 3.53 18.66
C ALA A 473 -13.61 3.47 17.21
N ILE A 474 -13.39 4.59 16.50
CA ILE A 474 -13.68 4.73 15.07
C ILE A 474 -12.48 4.25 14.26
N ARG A 475 -12.68 3.31 13.32
CA ARG A 475 -11.62 2.75 12.48
C ARG A 475 -11.92 2.88 10.99
N HIS A 476 -10.96 3.40 10.23
CA HIS A 476 -11.00 3.38 8.77
C HIS A 476 -10.31 2.12 8.23
N ILE A 477 -10.95 1.44 7.28
CA ILE A 477 -10.38 0.37 6.48
C ILE A 477 -9.97 0.98 5.12
N PRO A 478 -8.66 1.24 4.88
CA PRO A 478 -8.17 1.83 3.63
C PRO A 478 -8.19 0.82 2.47
N ALA A 479 -9.39 0.40 2.08
CA ALA A 479 -9.69 -0.50 0.98
C ALA A 479 -11.04 -0.12 0.36
N VAL A 480 -11.12 -0.19 -0.97
CA VAL A 480 -12.35 0.08 -1.72
C VAL A 480 -13.27 -1.15 -1.60
N LEU A 481 -14.25 -1.06 -0.69
CA LEU A 481 -15.18 -2.17 -0.41
C LEU A 481 -16.61 -1.92 -0.90
N CYS A 482 -16.92 -0.70 -1.33
CA CYS A 482 -18.24 -0.31 -1.83
C CYS A 482 -18.13 0.51 -3.11
N GLU A 483 -19.02 0.27 -4.06
CA GLU A 483 -19.30 1.15 -5.20
C GLU A 483 -20.73 1.65 -5.09
N ARG A 484 -20.90 2.96 -5.17
CA ARG A 484 -22.23 3.58 -5.10
C ARG A 484 -22.98 3.40 -6.41
N ALA A 485 -24.25 3.03 -6.34
CA ALA A 485 -25.10 2.93 -7.53
C ALA A 485 -25.44 4.29 -8.15
N ASP A 486 -25.57 5.31 -7.31
CA ASP A 486 -26.24 6.55 -7.67
C ASP A 486 -25.27 7.71 -7.89
N SER A 487 -25.51 8.44 -8.97
CA SER A 487 -25.07 9.83 -9.15
C SER A 487 -26.01 10.83 -8.46
N ASP A 488 -27.13 10.36 -7.89
CA ASP A 488 -28.15 11.19 -7.24
C ASP A 488 -27.50 11.89 -6.03
N ARG A 489 -27.42 13.22 -6.12
CA ARG A 489 -26.90 14.11 -5.08
C ARG A 489 -27.67 13.86 -3.78
N THR A 490 -26.95 13.87 -2.65
CA THR A 490 -27.57 13.89 -1.32
C THR A 490 -28.56 15.06 -1.25
N ASP A 491 -29.73 14.85 -0.66
CA ASP A 491 -30.69 15.92 -0.46
C ASP A 491 -30.12 16.90 0.58
N GLU A 492 -29.68 18.07 0.11
CA GLU A 492 -29.04 19.11 0.94
C GLU A 492 -29.91 19.54 2.14
N LYS A 493 -31.25 19.43 2.02
CA LYS A 493 -32.15 19.73 3.14
C LYS A 493 -32.09 18.65 4.21
N ILE A 494 -31.97 17.38 3.82
CA ILE A 494 -31.82 16.26 4.75
C ILE A 494 -30.47 16.38 5.47
N ASP A 495 -29.40 16.64 4.73
CA ASP A 495 -28.06 16.81 5.32
C ASP A 495 -27.99 18.02 6.28
N SER A 496 -28.57 19.15 5.87
CA SER A 496 -28.62 20.35 6.73
C SER A 496 -29.39 20.09 8.02
N LEU A 497 -30.53 19.39 7.96
CA LEU A 497 -31.32 19.03 9.14
C LEU A 497 -30.58 18.04 10.05
N ALA A 498 -29.85 17.07 9.48
CA ALA A 498 -29.00 16.15 10.23
C ALA A 498 -27.91 16.91 11.01
N LEU A 499 -27.24 17.86 10.36
CA LEU A 499 -26.24 18.72 10.98
C LEU A 499 -26.85 19.62 12.07
N GLU A 500 -27.99 20.26 11.83
CA GLU A 500 -28.68 21.07 12.85
C GLU A 500 -29.00 20.27 14.11
N ARG A 501 -29.47 19.03 13.95
CA ARG A 501 -29.72 18.12 15.08
C ARG A 501 -28.43 17.74 15.80
N ALA A 502 -27.37 17.44 15.06
CA ALA A 502 -26.05 17.13 15.65
C ALA A 502 -25.49 18.33 16.43
N LEU A 503 -25.56 19.54 15.89
CA LEU A 503 -25.19 20.77 16.59
C LEU A 503 -25.94 20.92 17.91
N LYS A 504 -27.27 20.72 17.88
CA LYS A 504 -28.11 20.78 19.08
C LYS A 504 -27.72 19.72 20.12
N ARG A 505 -27.49 18.46 19.71
CA ARG A 505 -27.07 17.37 20.61
C ARG A 505 -25.69 17.62 21.24
N ARG A 506 -24.76 18.17 20.46
CA ARG A 506 -23.39 18.48 20.88
C ARG A 506 -23.26 19.81 21.62
N GLY A 507 -24.35 20.58 21.77
CA GLY A 507 -24.30 21.92 22.37
C GLY A 507 -23.49 22.95 21.57
N ILE A 508 -23.31 22.72 20.26
CA ILE A 508 -22.56 23.62 19.38
C ILE A 508 -23.48 24.75 18.92
N ALA A 509 -23.24 25.96 19.39
CA ALA A 509 -23.90 27.16 18.89
C ALA A 509 -23.34 27.55 17.52
N GLY A 510 -24.19 27.60 16.49
CA GLY A 510 -23.76 27.94 15.13
C GLY A 510 -24.89 27.87 14.12
N LYS A 511 -24.58 28.16 12.87
CA LYS A 511 -25.49 28.03 11.73
C LYS A 511 -24.88 27.13 10.66
N ILE A 512 -25.71 26.33 10.02
CA ILE A 512 -25.32 25.56 8.84
C ILE A 512 -25.49 26.44 7.62
N MET A 513 -24.45 26.51 6.79
CA MET A 513 -24.46 27.18 5.50
C MET A 513 -24.11 26.17 4.41
N PRO A 514 -24.66 26.30 3.19
CA PRO A 514 -24.22 25.48 2.07
C PRO A 514 -22.74 25.75 1.76
N GLY A 515 -22.03 24.69 1.37
CA GLY A 515 -20.67 24.77 0.86
C GLY A 515 -20.63 25.09 -0.64
N PRO A 516 -19.43 25.25 -1.22
CA PRO A 516 -19.26 25.65 -2.62
C PRO A 516 -19.59 24.52 -3.62
N ILE A 517 -19.61 23.26 -3.16
CA ILE A 517 -20.02 22.11 -3.98
C ILE A 517 -21.18 21.36 -3.31
N ALA A 518 -22.02 20.73 -4.12
CA ALA A 518 -23.17 19.97 -3.62
C ALA A 518 -22.72 18.88 -2.63
N GLY A 519 -23.47 18.72 -1.54
CA GLY A 519 -23.13 17.78 -0.45
C GLY A 519 -22.02 18.25 0.50
N THR A 520 -21.55 19.50 0.37
CA THR A 520 -20.67 20.14 1.35
C THR A 520 -21.36 21.27 2.10
N HIS A 521 -20.92 21.51 3.34
CA HIS A 521 -21.53 22.43 4.29
C HIS A 521 -20.44 23.18 5.06
N ARG A 522 -20.77 24.40 5.49
CA ARG A 522 -20.00 25.18 6.46
C ARG A 522 -20.78 25.25 7.77
N VAL A 523 -20.18 24.77 8.84
CA VAL A 523 -20.66 25.05 10.21
C VAL A 523 -20.07 26.38 10.66
N LYS A 524 -20.84 27.47 10.54
CA LYS A 524 -20.43 28.78 11.06
C LYS A 524 -20.71 28.84 12.56
N ARG A 525 -19.72 28.45 13.36
CA ARG A 525 -19.80 28.48 14.83
C ARG A 525 -19.97 29.91 15.35
N THR A 526 -20.71 30.03 16.44
CA THR A 526 -20.85 31.30 17.16
C THR A 526 -19.61 31.51 18.02
N LEU A 527 -18.99 32.68 17.87
CA LEU A 527 -17.91 33.11 18.73
C LEU A 527 -18.47 33.44 20.11
N THR A 528 -18.13 32.63 21.12
CA THR A 528 -18.62 32.78 22.49
C THR A 528 -17.59 33.47 23.38
N GLY A 529 -16.31 33.17 23.19
CA GLY A 529 -15.19 33.84 23.85
C GLY A 529 -14.63 34.99 23.02
N LYS A 530 -14.98 36.24 23.35
CA LYS A 530 -14.35 37.44 22.75
C LYS A 530 -13.04 37.79 23.46
N GLY A 531 -12.13 36.83 23.52
CA GLY A 531 -10.80 36.95 24.13
C GLY A 531 -9.88 37.88 23.33
N LEU A 532 -8.89 38.46 23.99
CA LEU A 532 -7.86 39.24 23.31
C LEU A 532 -7.00 38.31 22.45
N VAL A 533 -6.78 38.67 21.17
CA VAL A 533 -5.84 37.96 20.29
C VAL A 533 -4.53 38.75 20.23
N SER A 534 -3.40 38.13 20.58
CA SER A 534 -2.08 38.72 20.30
C SER A 534 -1.58 38.21 18.96
N ILE A 535 -1.49 39.11 18.00
CA ILE A 535 -0.93 38.84 16.67
C ILE A 535 0.57 39.11 16.73
N ILE A 536 1.34 38.03 16.63
CA ILE A 536 2.79 38.00 16.77
C ILE A 536 3.41 37.98 15.39
N ILE A 537 4.26 38.98 15.11
CA ILE A 537 4.87 39.16 13.78
C ILE A 537 6.39 39.30 13.90
N PRO A 538 7.18 38.26 13.61
CA PRO A 538 8.61 38.40 13.42
C PRO A 538 8.91 39.11 12.09
N THR A 539 9.84 40.07 12.10
CA THR A 539 10.11 40.90 10.92
C THR A 539 11.57 41.34 10.83
N CYS A 540 12.15 41.27 9.63
CA CYS A 540 13.38 41.97 9.25
C CYS A 540 13.10 43.19 8.35
N ALA A 541 11.82 43.52 8.14
CA ALA A 541 11.32 44.58 7.27
C ALA A 541 11.77 44.45 5.81
N ALA A 542 12.00 43.22 5.34
CA ALA A 542 12.39 42.96 3.97
C ALA A 542 11.35 43.52 2.99
N ARG A 543 11.84 44.34 2.04
CA ARG A 543 11.05 44.92 0.93
C ARG A 543 9.80 45.70 1.36
N GLY A 544 9.69 46.10 2.63
CA GLY A 544 8.59 46.90 3.16
C GLY A 544 7.27 46.15 3.35
N MET A 545 7.22 44.82 3.20
CA MET A 545 5.99 44.03 3.26
C MET A 545 5.24 44.11 4.59
N ILE A 546 5.98 44.23 5.69
CA ILE A 546 5.42 44.44 7.03
C ILE A 546 4.46 45.65 7.10
N ARG A 547 4.65 46.65 6.23
CA ARG A 547 3.74 47.79 6.14
C ARG A 547 2.39 47.38 5.59
N THR A 548 2.37 46.69 4.47
CA THR A 548 1.16 46.12 3.86
C THR A 548 0.44 45.21 4.86
N CYS A 549 1.18 44.35 5.56
CA CYS A 549 0.62 43.45 6.58
C CYS A 549 -0.11 44.23 7.68
N ILE A 550 0.55 45.15 8.39
CA ILE A 550 -0.07 45.90 9.49
C ILE A 550 -1.17 46.84 9.01
N GLU A 551 -0.99 47.53 7.87
CA GLU A 551 -2.00 48.46 7.33
C GLU A 551 -3.28 47.73 6.93
N THR A 552 -3.17 46.59 6.23
CA THR A 552 -4.34 45.78 5.87
C THR A 552 -4.98 45.13 7.09
N LEU A 553 -4.18 44.65 8.04
CA LEU A 553 -4.66 44.11 9.31
C LEU A 553 -5.49 45.15 10.10
N ARG A 554 -4.98 46.38 10.26
CA ARG A 554 -5.71 47.46 10.96
C ARG A 554 -6.96 47.89 10.21
N ARG A 555 -6.86 48.04 8.88
CA ARG A 555 -7.93 48.57 8.03
C ARG A 555 -9.08 47.58 7.84
N LEU A 556 -8.79 46.32 7.57
CA LEU A 556 -9.77 45.35 7.08
C LEU A 556 -10.31 44.40 8.15
N THR A 557 -9.52 44.05 9.17
CA THR A 557 -9.94 43.07 10.18
C THR A 557 -11.16 43.56 10.97
N ALA A 558 -12.26 42.81 10.93
CA ALA A 558 -13.52 43.14 11.58
C ALA A 558 -13.44 43.00 13.12
N TYR A 559 -12.89 41.90 13.61
CA TYR A 559 -12.63 41.71 15.04
C TYR A 559 -11.67 42.77 15.58
N LYS A 560 -12.04 43.46 16.67
CA LYS A 560 -11.27 44.63 17.18
C LYS A 560 -10.49 44.37 18.47
N LYS A 561 -10.70 43.23 19.14
CA LYS A 561 -9.97 42.89 20.38
C LYS A 561 -8.68 42.14 20.05
N TYR A 562 -7.74 42.84 19.44
CA TYR A 562 -6.41 42.29 19.20
C TYR A 562 -5.32 43.31 19.53
N GLU A 563 -4.11 42.82 19.76
CA GLU A 563 -2.89 43.61 19.80
C GLU A 563 -1.89 43.06 18.77
N ILE A 564 -1.03 43.93 18.26
CA ILE A 564 0.07 43.60 17.34
C ILE A 564 1.39 43.67 18.10
N VAL A 565 2.03 42.53 18.26
CA VAL A 565 3.34 42.37 18.91
C VAL A 565 4.36 42.01 17.85
N CYS A 566 5.20 42.97 17.48
CA CYS A 566 6.28 42.73 16.53
C CYS A 566 7.58 42.41 17.26
N ILE A 567 8.29 41.39 16.81
CA ILE A 567 9.70 41.19 17.14
C ILE A 567 10.54 41.50 15.92
N GLU A 568 11.41 42.51 16.05
CA GLU A 568 12.12 43.08 14.93
C GLU A 568 13.62 42.85 15.02
N ASN A 569 14.15 42.24 13.96
CA ASN A 569 15.57 42.02 13.70
C ASN A 569 15.99 42.89 12.50
N ILE A 570 15.61 44.17 12.53
CA ILE A 570 15.89 45.11 11.43
C ILE A 570 17.28 45.71 11.64
N PRO A 571 18.13 45.75 10.60
CA PRO A 571 19.44 46.38 10.67
C PRO A 571 19.37 47.78 11.31
N PRO A 572 20.28 48.13 12.25
CA PRO A 572 20.26 49.42 12.94
C PRO A 572 20.28 50.63 11.98
N ALA A 573 20.89 50.47 10.80
CA ALA A 573 20.94 51.48 9.76
C ALA A 573 19.56 51.83 9.17
N ASP A 574 18.60 50.90 9.16
CA ASP A 574 17.23 51.17 8.70
C ASP A 574 16.36 51.78 9.80
N ARG A 575 16.71 53.00 10.19
CA ARG A 575 15.97 53.79 11.18
C ARG A 575 14.53 54.07 10.73
N LYS A 576 14.27 54.13 9.42
CA LYS A 576 12.96 54.47 8.85
C LYS A 576 11.95 53.36 9.15
N SER A 577 12.31 52.10 8.90
CA SER A 577 11.43 50.95 9.17
C SER A 577 11.23 50.75 10.68
N ARG A 578 12.29 50.85 11.49
CA ARG A 578 12.20 50.77 12.96
C ARG A 578 11.28 51.83 13.56
N THR A 579 11.39 53.08 13.10
CA THR A 579 10.53 54.19 13.57
C THR A 579 9.09 54.00 13.13
N TRP A 580 8.87 53.50 11.91
CA TRP A 580 7.53 53.23 11.42
C TRP A 580 6.85 52.11 12.21
N LEU A 581 7.56 51.02 12.52
CA LEU A 581 7.00 49.92 13.33
C LEU A 581 6.57 50.37 14.73
N LYS A 582 7.43 51.12 15.43
CA LYS A 582 7.11 51.65 16.77
C LYS A 582 5.86 52.54 16.81
N ARG A 583 5.44 53.09 15.67
CA ARG A 583 4.23 53.92 15.54
C ARG A 583 2.97 53.15 15.17
N ASN A 584 3.09 51.93 14.63
CA ASN A 584 1.97 51.21 14.02
C ASN A 584 1.67 49.85 14.71
N ALA A 585 2.67 49.23 15.33
CA ALA A 585 2.48 48.08 16.21
C ALA A 585 2.17 48.54 17.65
N ASP A 586 1.40 47.74 18.40
CA ASP A 586 1.09 48.03 19.81
C ASP A 586 2.31 47.80 20.70
N ARG A 587 3.15 46.83 20.33
CA ARG A 587 4.41 46.54 21.00
C ARG A 587 5.48 46.12 20.00
N VAL A 588 6.71 46.60 20.22
CA VAL A 588 7.88 46.25 19.42
C VAL A 588 9.00 45.78 20.33
N ILE A 589 9.52 44.58 20.06
CA ILE A 589 10.66 43.97 20.75
C ILE A 589 11.83 43.98 19.77
N SER A 590 12.90 44.70 20.11
CA SER A 590 14.12 44.71 19.28
C SER A 590 15.03 43.55 19.67
N THR A 591 15.59 42.86 18.68
CA THR A 591 16.62 41.83 18.89
C THR A 591 17.76 41.97 17.89
N THR A 592 18.99 41.68 18.35
CA THR A 592 20.20 41.61 17.51
C THR A 592 20.70 40.17 17.37
N GLU A 593 19.95 39.19 17.88
CA GLU A 593 20.30 37.78 17.80
C GLU A 593 20.23 37.29 16.34
N PRO A 594 20.97 36.21 15.99
CA PRO A 594 20.79 35.53 14.71
C PRO A 594 19.32 35.17 14.48
N TYR A 595 18.86 35.24 13.23
CA TYR A 595 17.47 34.98 12.92
C TYR A 595 17.09 33.54 13.27
N ASN A 596 16.13 33.40 14.19
CA ASN A 596 15.53 32.12 14.55
C ASN A 596 14.02 32.37 14.74
N TRP A 597 13.21 31.86 13.82
CA TRP A 597 11.78 32.12 13.77
C TRP A 597 11.09 31.62 15.04
N SER A 598 11.41 30.39 15.47
CA SER A 598 10.84 29.76 16.68
C SER A 598 11.13 30.59 17.93
N ARG A 599 12.40 30.95 18.12
CA ARG A 599 12.85 31.75 19.25
C ARG A 599 12.20 33.14 19.27
N PHE A 600 12.12 33.78 18.11
CA PHE A 600 11.51 35.10 18.01
C PHE A 600 10.03 35.07 18.37
N ASN A 601 9.30 34.06 17.88
CA ASN A 601 7.90 33.87 18.26
C ASN A 601 7.74 33.55 19.76
N ASN A 602 8.60 32.73 20.35
CA ASN A 602 8.58 32.45 21.79
C ASN A 602 8.78 33.71 22.64
N LEU A 603 9.77 34.55 22.30
CA LEU A 603 10.05 35.80 23.00
C LEU A 603 8.87 36.79 22.92
N ALA A 604 8.23 36.88 21.76
CA ALA A 604 7.05 37.71 21.59
C ALA A 604 5.82 37.15 22.33
N ALA A 605 5.62 35.82 22.30
CA ALA A 605 4.54 35.14 23.00
C ALA A 605 4.63 35.30 24.52
N ALA A 606 5.85 35.31 25.08
CA ALA A 606 6.10 35.50 26.51
C ALA A 606 5.63 36.85 27.04
N VAL A 607 5.53 37.86 26.18
CA VAL A 607 5.14 39.23 26.59
C VAL A 607 3.79 39.69 26.05
N ALA A 608 3.20 38.90 25.15
CA ALA A 608 1.84 39.05 24.67
C ALA A 608 0.82 38.86 25.81
N LYS A 609 -0.36 39.49 25.69
CA LYS A 609 -1.41 39.49 26.73
C LYS A 609 -2.67 38.73 26.32
N GLY A 610 -2.73 38.30 25.06
CA GLY A 610 -3.87 37.62 24.48
C GLY A 610 -4.11 36.26 25.09
N GLU A 611 -5.38 35.91 25.22
CA GLU A 611 -5.85 34.55 25.51
C GLU A 611 -5.60 33.61 24.31
N PHE A 612 -5.54 34.20 23.11
CA PHE A 612 -5.21 33.54 21.86
C PHE A 612 -3.95 34.16 21.27
N LEU A 613 -3.08 33.30 20.74
CA LEU A 613 -1.88 33.69 20.04
C LEU A 613 -2.08 33.39 18.56
N LEU A 614 -1.84 34.38 17.71
CA LEU A 614 -1.79 34.22 16.28
C LEU A 614 -0.37 34.54 15.80
N PHE A 615 0.32 33.53 15.30
CA PHE A 615 1.62 33.70 14.64
C PHE A 615 1.37 34.03 13.17
N LEU A 616 1.96 35.14 12.70
CA LEU A 616 1.70 35.69 11.38
C LEU A 616 3.02 36.19 10.77
N ASN A 617 3.32 35.76 9.55
CA ASN A 617 4.48 36.29 8.83
C ASN A 617 4.29 37.76 8.43
N ASP A 618 5.39 38.48 8.27
CA ASP A 618 5.41 39.90 7.94
C ASP A 618 5.01 40.23 6.49
N ASP A 619 4.90 39.22 5.64
CA ASP A 619 4.52 39.31 4.22
C ASP A 619 3.15 38.70 3.90
N ILE A 620 2.26 38.70 4.90
CA ILE A 620 0.83 38.42 4.73
C ILE A 620 0.06 39.69 4.39
N GLU A 621 -0.89 39.58 3.47
CA GLU A 621 -1.91 40.59 3.20
C GLU A 621 -3.30 40.07 3.60
N ILE A 622 -4.01 40.87 4.40
CA ILE A 622 -5.39 40.58 4.78
C ILE A 622 -6.32 41.01 3.65
N ILE A 623 -7.17 40.09 3.19
CA ILE A 623 -8.11 40.35 2.08
C ILE A 623 -9.58 40.15 2.46
N GLU A 624 -9.88 39.47 3.57
CA GLU A 624 -11.23 39.21 4.05
C GLU A 624 -11.44 39.85 5.43
N PRO A 625 -12.55 40.58 5.69
CA PRO A 625 -12.76 41.21 6.99
C PRO A 625 -12.97 40.24 8.16
N ASP A 626 -13.67 39.12 7.96
CA ASP A 626 -14.07 38.17 9.01
C ASP A 626 -13.09 36.99 9.18
N TRP A 627 -11.89 37.09 8.62
CA TRP A 627 -10.84 36.06 8.71
C TRP A 627 -10.51 35.71 10.17
N LEU A 628 -10.32 36.72 11.01
CA LEU A 628 -9.90 36.55 12.40
C LEU A 628 -11.03 35.97 13.25
N ASP A 629 -12.27 36.42 13.03
CA ASP A 629 -13.47 35.84 13.66
C ASP A 629 -13.60 34.35 13.30
N THR A 630 -13.33 33.98 12.05
CA THR A 630 -13.38 32.59 11.58
C THR A 630 -12.35 31.72 12.28
N LEU A 631 -11.07 32.14 12.29
CA LEU A 631 -10.01 31.39 12.99
C LEU A 631 -10.31 31.26 14.49
N LEU A 632 -10.76 32.35 15.13
CA LEU A 632 -11.06 32.38 16.55
C LEU A 632 -12.24 31.48 16.93
N SER A 633 -13.26 31.39 16.06
CA SER A 633 -14.44 30.52 16.28
C SER A 633 -14.09 29.04 16.36
N GLU A 634 -12.98 28.64 15.73
CA GLU A 634 -12.43 27.29 15.81
C GLU A 634 -11.39 27.17 16.92
N ALA A 635 -10.51 28.16 17.08
CA ALA A 635 -9.47 28.16 18.10
C ALA A 635 -10.03 28.23 19.53
N GLN A 636 -11.28 28.64 19.77
CA GLN A 636 -11.91 28.59 21.11
C GLN A 636 -12.21 27.16 21.59
N ARG A 637 -12.22 26.16 20.70
CA ARG A 637 -12.64 24.79 21.00
C ARG A 637 -11.57 24.03 21.80
N PRO A 638 -11.84 23.53 23.01
CA PRO A 638 -10.82 22.94 23.90
C PRO A 638 -10.03 21.76 23.29
N GLU A 639 -10.63 21.03 22.35
CA GLU A 639 -9.99 19.93 21.62
C GLU A 639 -9.10 20.37 20.45
N VAL A 640 -9.13 21.65 20.06
CA VAL A 640 -8.32 22.20 18.94
C VAL A 640 -6.99 22.72 19.46
N GLY A 641 -5.89 22.21 18.93
CA GLY A 641 -4.53 22.64 19.25
C GLY A 641 -4.05 23.82 18.40
N ALA A 642 -4.41 23.83 17.12
CA ALA A 642 -4.05 24.90 16.18
C ALA A 642 -5.08 25.04 15.05
N VAL A 643 -5.23 26.25 14.51
CA VAL A 643 -6.09 26.56 13.36
C VAL A 643 -5.33 27.38 12.33
N GLY A 644 -5.48 27.05 11.05
CA GLY A 644 -4.87 27.80 9.95
C GLY A 644 -5.84 28.06 8.79
N PRO A 645 -5.68 29.20 8.09
CA PRO A 645 -6.53 29.61 6.97
C PRO A 645 -6.12 28.94 5.65
N LEU A 646 -6.87 29.24 4.58
CA LEU A 646 -6.38 29.10 3.21
C LEU A 646 -5.41 30.23 2.91
N LEU A 647 -4.17 29.90 2.56
CA LEU A 647 -3.21 30.89 2.05
C LEU A 647 -3.14 30.80 0.54
N LEU A 648 -3.15 31.97 -0.09
CA LEU A 648 -3.06 32.15 -1.53
C LEU A 648 -1.75 32.82 -1.90
N TYR A 649 -1.23 32.47 -3.07
CA TYR A 649 -0.26 33.28 -3.78
C TYR A 649 -0.91 34.60 -4.25
N PRO A 650 -0.10 35.62 -4.60
CA PRO A 650 -0.62 36.87 -5.16
C PRO A 650 -1.45 36.70 -6.45
N ASP A 651 -1.21 35.61 -7.19
CA ASP A 651 -1.97 35.23 -8.39
C ASP A 651 -3.25 34.43 -8.08
N ARG A 652 -3.66 34.38 -6.81
CA ARG A 652 -4.88 33.70 -6.30
C ARG A 652 -4.86 32.18 -6.43
N ARG A 653 -3.71 31.56 -6.73
CA ARG A 653 -3.55 30.11 -6.57
C ARG A 653 -3.34 29.74 -5.11
N ILE A 654 -3.79 28.56 -4.71
CA ILE A 654 -3.60 28.02 -3.38
C ILE A 654 -2.10 27.82 -3.13
N GLN A 655 -1.63 28.29 -1.98
CA GLN A 655 -0.30 28.02 -1.45
C GLN A 655 -0.37 27.03 -0.30
N HIS A 656 -1.40 27.12 0.55
CA HIS A 656 -1.57 26.26 1.71
C HIS A 656 -3.04 25.96 1.96
N ALA A 657 -3.40 24.68 1.95
CA ALA A 657 -4.69 24.20 2.40
C ALA A 657 -4.53 23.09 3.47
N GLY A 658 -3.59 23.27 4.41
CA GLY A 658 -3.10 22.24 5.33
C GLY A 658 -1.82 21.57 4.86
N LEU A 659 -1.11 20.90 5.78
CA LEU A 659 0.05 20.05 5.48
C LEU A 659 -0.34 18.57 5.44
N PHE A 660 0.46 17.77 4.74
CA PHE A 660 0.50 16.31 4.83
C PHE A 660 1.95 15.80 4.87
N LEU A 661 2.17 14.61 5.42
CA LEU A 661 3.52 14.00 5.48
C LEU A 661 3.88 13.31 4.15
N ALA A 662 5.00 13.71 3.54
CA ALA A 662 5.42 13.17 2.25
C ALA A 662 6.51 12.10 2.40
N ALA A 663 7.71 12.51 2.80
CA ALA A 663 8.86 11.66 3.09
C ALA A 663 9.40 12.00 4.49
N MET A 664 10.34 11.20 5.02
CA MET A 664 10.98 11.46 6.31
C MET A 664 11.44 12.92 6.42
N GLY A 665 11.03 13.60 7.49
CA GLY A 665 11.38 15.01 7.72
C GLY A 665 10.66 16.04 6.83
N GLN A 666 9.78 15.61 5.91
CA GLN A 666 9.18 16.46 4.88
C GLN A 666 7.65 16.55 4.99
N GLY A 667 7.16 17.75 5.32
CA GLY A 667 5.76 18.15 5.14
C GLY A 667 5.55 18.86 3.81
N ARG A 668 4.43 18.59 3.14
CA ARG A 668 4.03 19.27 1.89
C ARG A 668 2.70 19.97 2.05
N HIS A 669 2.51 21.02 1.25
CA HIS A 669 1.30 21.83 1.27
C HIS A 669 0.23 21.19 0.37
N ALA A 670 -0.91 20.83 0.96
CA ALA A 670 -2.03 20.27 0.22
C ALA A 670 -2.59 21.31 -0.78
N PHE A 671 -2.90 20.84 -1.99
CA PHE A 671 -3.51 21.55 -3.10
C PHE A 671 -2.72 22.78 -3.59
N ARG A 672 -1.40 22.81 -3.39
CA ARG A 672 -0.54 23.89 -3.89
C ARG A 672 -0.71 24.06 -5.40
N TYR A 673 -0.76 25.32 -5.83
CA TYR A 673 -0.97 25.79 -7.21
C TYR A 673 -2.35 25.53 -7.83
N LEU A 674 -3.27 24.90 -7.11
CA LEU A 674 -4.67 24.82 -7.52
C LEU A 674 -5.30 26.22 -7.52
N ALA A 675 -6.25 26.51 -8.42
CA ALA A 675 -6.98 27.77 -8.35
C ALA A 675 -7.87 27.82 -7.09
N GLU A 676 -8.07 29.01 -6.49
CA GLU A 676 -8.80 29.16 -5.22
C GLU A 676 -10.26 28.72 -5.23
N ASP A 677 -10.88 28.62 -6.41
CA ASP A 677 -12.27 28.24 -6.62
C ASP A 677 -12.41 26.78 -7.06
N GLN A 678 -11.29 26.10 -7.34
CA GLN A 678 -11.30 24.70 -7.70
C GLN A 678 -11.44 23.82 -6.44
N PRO A 679 -12.37 22.85 -6.44
CA PRO A 679 -12.67 22.04 -5.26
C PRO A 679 -11.55 21.06 -4.86
N GLY A 680 -10.61 20.75 -5.76
CA GLY A 680 -9.55 19.76 -5.54
C GLY A 680 -10.10 18.34 -5.35
N TYR A 681 -9.27 17.43 -4.85
CA TYR A 681 -9.65 16.02 -4.64
C TYR A 681 -10.94 15.89 -3.81
N PHE A 682 -12.02 15.43 -4.44
CA PHE A 682 -13.36 15.27 -3.86
C PHE A 682 -13.89 16.47 -3.04
N GLY A 683 -13.43 17.69 -3.32
CA GLY A 683 -13.83 18.89 -2.56
C GLY A 683 -13.00 19.19 -1.31
N LEU A 684 -11.92 18.46 -1.05
CA LEU A 684 -11.13 18.64 0.16
C LEU A 684 -10.42 20.00 0.23
N ALA A 685 -10.12 20.65 -0.90
CA ALA A 685 -9.51 21.98 -0.91
C ALA A 685 -10.46 23.07 -0.36
N CYS A 686 -11.77 22.82 -0.44
CA CYS A 686 -12.81 23.79 -0.11
C CYS A 686 -13.65 23.41 1.12
N THR A 687 -13.25 22.37 1.87
CA THR A 687 -13.91 21.93 3.10
C THR A 687 -13.00 22.08 4.32
N GLN A 688 -13.59 22.46 5.46
CA GLN A 688 -12.90 22.48 6.74
C GLN A 688 -12.60 21.04 7.16
N ARG A 689 -11.36 20.76 7.56
CA ARG A 689 -10.95 19.40 7.92
C ARG A 689 -9.79 19.40 8.91
N ASN A 690 -9.67 18.29 9.63
CA ASN A 690 -8.47 18.01 10.40
C ASN A 690 -7.32 17.62 9.46
N VAL A 691 -6.12 18.13 9.75
CA VAL A 691 -4.88 17.91 8.99
C VAL A 691 -3.74 17.57 9.94
N ILE A 692 -2.62 17.04 9.43
CA ILE A 692 -1.49 16.66 10.31
C ILE A 692 -0.75 17.88 10.85
N GLY A 693 -0.73 18.96 10.07
CA GLY A 693 -0.04 20.19 10.42
C GLY A 693 -0.55 21.38 9.62
N LEU A 694 -0.16 22.56 10.08
CA LEU A 694 -0.47 23.86 9.52
C LEU A 694 0.84 24.65 9.40
N THR A 695 0.88 25.64 8.52
CA THR A 695 2.07 26.49 8.37
C THR A 695 2.08 27.65 9.37
N GLY A 696 3.26 27.99 9.87
CA GLY A 696 3.52 29.14 10.73
C GLY A 696 3.31 30.49 10.04
N ALA A 697 3.11 30.53 8.72
CA ALA A 697 2.79 31.77 8.00
C ALA A 697 1.49 32.43 8.53
N CYS A 698 0.52 31.62 8.96
CA CYS A 698 -0.63 32.07 9.73
C CYS A 698 -1.19 30.90 10.56
N LEU A 699 -0.93 30.89 11.86
CA LEU A 699 -1.33 29.82 12.78
C LEU A 699 -1.87 30.41 14.08
N MET A 700 -3.11 30.05 14.45
CA MET A 700 -3.74 30.46 15.70
C MET A 700 -3.77 29.31 16.70
N THR A 701 -3.47 29.59 17.96
CA THR A 701 -3.62 28.65 19.08
C THR A 701 -4.07 29.37 20.35
N ARG A 702 -4.60 28.63 21.33
CA ARG A 702 -4.83 29.16 22.69
C ARG A 702 -3.50 29.34 23.38
N ARG A 703 -3.36 30.41 24.17
CA ARG A 703 -2.20 30.62 25.03
C ARG A 703 -1.94 29.41 25.92
N GLU A 704 -2.98 28.90 26.58
CA GLU A 704 -2.87 27.73 27.46
C GLU A 704 -2.27 26.51 26.73
N THR A 705 -2.70 26.27 25.49
CA THR A 705 -2.15 25.18 24.67
C THR A 705 -0.69 25.45 24.32
N PHE A 706 -0.35 26.66 23.88
CA PHE A 706 1.03 27.04 23.53
C PHE A 706 1.97 26.88 24.73
N ASP A 707 1.58 27.41 25.88
CA ASP A 707 2.35 27.36 27.13
C ASP A 707 2.51 25.90 27.61
N ARG A 708 1.44 25.10 27.56
CA ARG A 708 1.47 23.66 27.90
C ARG A 708 2.40 22.85 27.01
N LEU A 709 2.51 23.20 25.74
CA LEU A 709 3.41 22.53 24.80
C LEU A 709 4.85 23.03 24.89
N GLY A 710 5.11 24.11 25.65
CA GLY A 710 6.44 24.71 25.78
C GLY A 710 6.85 25.60 24.59
N GLY A 711 5.88 26.12 23.83
CA GLY A 711 6.11 26.98 22.67
C GLY A 711 6.69 26.25 21.45
N PHE A 712 7.36 26.98 20.55
CA PHE A 712 8.06 26.41 19.40
C PHE A 712 9.44 25.87 19.78
N GLU A 713 9.88 24.79 19.12
CA GLU A 713 11.20 24.20 19.33
C GLU A 713 12.28 25.09 18.69
N GLU A 714 13.16 25.68 19.53
CA GLU A 714 14.17 26.66 19.08
C GLU A 714 15.29 26.01 18.25
N ALA A 715 15.45 24.68 18.30
CA ALA A 715 16.32 23.92 17.40
C ALA A 715 15.82 23.86 15.95
N HIS A 716 14.56 24.24 15.70
CA HIS A 716 13.99 24.34 14.35
C HIS A 716 13.95 25.81 13.92
N LEU A 717 15.07 26.29 13.36
CA LEU A 717 15.31 27.72 13.14
C LEU A 717 14.36 28.33 12.12
N VAL A 718 14.18 27.69 10.95
CA VAL A 718 13.46 28.25 9.80
C VAL A 718 12.31 27.37 9.34
N VAL A 719 12.51 26.05 9.29
CA VAL A 719 11.51 25.08 8.80
C VAL A 719 11.16 24.05 9.87
N ASN A 720 10.07 23.31 9.66
CA ASN A 720 9.56 22.24 10.51
C ASN A 720 9.15 22.64 11.95
N ASN A 721 9.30 23.92 12.33
CA ASN A 721 8.88 24.46 13.62
C ASN A 721 7.36 24.38 13.84
N ASP A 722 6.60 24.76 12.83
CA ASP A 722 5.14 24.75 12.76
C ASP A 722 4.59 23.31 12.72
N LEU A 723 5.22 22.45 11.92
CA LEU A 723 4.91 21.02 11.87
C LEU A 723 5.19 20.34 13.21
N ASP A 724 6.38 20.50 13.81
CA ASP A 724 6.71 19.93 15.13
C ASP A 724 5.70 20.39 16.21
N PHE A 725 5.30 21.66 16.21
CA PHE A 725 4.27 22.15 17.12
C PHE A 725 2.92 21.44 16.93
N CYS A 726 2.47 21.28 15.68
CA CYS A 726 1.24 20.56 15.37
C CYS A 726 1.33 19.08 15.77
N LEU A 727 2.49 18.44 15.55
CA LEU A 727 2.73 17.05 15.92
C LEU A 727 2.75 16.86 17.44
N ARG A 728 3.36 17.78 18.20
CA ARG A 728 3.28 17.78 19.68
C ARG A 728 1.85 18.01 20.18
N ALA A 729 1.10 18.92 19.58
CA ALA A 729 -0.30 19.11 19.90
C ALA A 729 -1.11 17.81 19.69
N ARG A 730 -0.85 17.11 18.58
CA ARG A 730 -1.47 15.81 18.28
C ARG A 730 -1.10 14.73 19.29
N GLN A 731 0.14 14.65 19.75
CA GLN A 731 0.54 13.71 20.81
C GLN A 731 -0.26 13.91 22.11
N GLN A 732 -0.76 15.12 22.36
CA GLN A 732 -1.65 15.45 23.49
C GLN A 732 -3.15 15.26 23.17
N GLY A 733 -3.48 14.62 22.04
CA GLY A 733 -4.86 14.40 21.60
C GLY A 733 -5.56 15.63 21.01
N LEU A 734 -4.83 16.71 20.72
CA LEU A 734 -5.40 17.93 20.14
C LEU A 734 -5.45 17.88 18.61
N LEU A 735 -6.39 18.64 18.04
CA LEU A 735 -6.62 18.70 16.60
C LEU A 735 -5.96 19.92 15.95
N ALA A 736 -5.30 19.72 14.81
CA ALA A 736 -4.99 20.82 13.89
C ALA A 736 -6.13 20.94 12.86
N VAL A 737 -6.69 22.14 12.71
CA VAL A 737 -7.86 22.41 11.86
C VAL A 737 -7.48 23.36 10.73
N PHE A 738 -7.60 22.88 9.49
CA PHE A 738 -7.58 23.75 8.32
C PHE A 738 -8.99 24.26 8.05
N THR A 739 -9.15 25.57 7.83
CA THR A 739 -10.42 26.18 7.41
C THR A 739 -10.27 26.98 6.11
N PRO A 740 -11.03 26.65 5.05
CA PRO A 740 -11.04 27.40 3.79
C PRO A 740 -11.88 28.69 3.88
N HIS A 741 -12.49 28.94 5.04
CA HIS A 741 -13.42 30.04 5.27
C HIS A 741 -12.75 31.34 5.75
N ALA A 742 -11.42 31.34 5.85
CA ALA A 742 -10.59 32.50 6.01
C ALA A 742 -9.50 32.42 4.93
N LYS A 743 -9.39 33.45 4.10
CA LYS A 743 -8.41 33.53 3.00
C LYS A 743 -7.49 34.73 3.20
N LEU A 744 -6.19 34.49 3.04
CA LEU A 744 -5.15 35.51 3.11
C LEU A 744 -4.19 35.35 1.93
N ILE A 745 -3.51 36.42 1.51
CA ILE A 745 -2.43 36.34 0.52
C ILE A 745 -1.10 36.27 1.27
N HIS A 746 -0.22 35.34 0.88
CA HIS A 746 1.14 35.22 1.39
C HIS A 746 2.13 35.35 0.24
N TYR A 747 3.03 36.32 0.31
CA TYR A 747 3.88 36.67 -0.82
C TYR A 747 5.10 35.73 -1.01
N GLU A 748 5.53 34.98 0.03
CA GLU A 748 6.55 33.90 0.08
C GLU A 748 7.96 34.25 -0.45
N THR A 749 8.10 35.35 -1.18
CA THR A 749 9.30 35.79 -1.90
C THR A 749 10.03 36.93 -1.21
N ALA A 750 9.46 37.54 -0.17
CA ALA A 750 10.02 38.74 0.45
C ALA A 750 11.01 38.45 1.58
N SER A 751 10.73 37.46 2.45
CA SER A 751 11.49 37.20 3.69
C SER A 751 12.37 35.94 3.64
N ARG A 752 12.01 34.90 2.86
CA ARG A 752 12.74 33.62 2.76
C ARG A 752 13.83 33.54 1.68
N ALA A 753 13.87 34.48 0.73
CA ALA A 753 14.77 34.40 -0.40
C ALA A 753 16.25 34.47 0.03
N GLY A 754 16.95 33.33 -0.03
CA GLY A 754 18.38 33.21 0.27
C GLY A 754 18.74 32.71 1.68
N MET A 755 17.77 32.33 2.51
CA MET A 755 18.05 31.63 3.78
C MET A 755 18.06 30.11 3.57
N PRO A 756 19.05 29.37 4.08
CA PRO A 756 19.03 27.91 4.07
C PRO A 756 17.86 27.39 4.92
N ASP A 757 17.26 26.27 4.50
CA ASP A 757 16.18 25.58 5.23
C ASP A 757 16.75 24.88 6.48
N GLU A 758 17.23 25.66 7.45
CA GLU A 758 17.90 25.17 8.66
C GLU A 758 16.91 24.67 9.71
N TYR A 759 17.12 23.43 10.15
CA TYR A 759 16.50 22.78 11.30
C TYR A 759 17.37 21.62 11.78
N ASP A 760 17.23 21.20 13.03
CA ASP A 760 17.85 19.97 13.51
C ASP A 760 17.11 18.73 12.97
N ALA A 761 17.59 18.20 11.85
CA ALA A 761 17.05 16.99 11.23
C ALA A 761 17.21 15.74 12.11
N THR A 762 18.28 15.65 12.90
CA THR A 762 18.51 14.48 13.76
C THR A 762 17.48 14.46 14.89
N LEU A 763 17.24 15.61 15.52
CA LEU A 763 16.21 15.77 16.54
C LEU A 763 14.81 15.51 15.97
N PHE A 764 14.48 16.13 14.83
CA PHE A 764 13.17 15.99 14.21
C PHE A 764 12.89 14.53 13.80
N ASP A 765 13.83 13.91 13.07
CA ASP A 765 13.65 12.56 12.57
C ASP A 765 13.63 11.55 13.72
N SER A 766 14.51 11.65 14.71
CA SER A 766 14.50 10.72 15.85
C SER A 766 13.20 10.78 16.65
N LYS A 767 12.61 11.97 16.80
CA LYS A 767 11.37 12.19 17.54
C LYS A 767 10.12 11.75 16.77
N TRP A 768 10.10 11.98 15.46
CA TRP A 768 8.88 11.80 14.64
C TRP A 768 8.92 10.59 13.70
N ARG A 769 10.04 9.86 13.63
CA ARG A 769 10.22 8.69 12.75
C ARG A 769 9.05 7.71 12.80
N ASP A 770 8.62 7.33 13.99
CA ASP A 770 7.55 6.35 14.15
C ASP A 770 6.22 6.83 13.54
N LEU A 771 5.93 8.13 13.62
CA LEU A 771 4.76 8.73 12.98
C LEU A 771 4.89 8.72 11.45
N PHE A 772 6.04 9.08 10.91
CA PHE A 772 6.26 9.05 9.45
C PHE A 772 6.20 7.62 8.89
N LEU A 773 6.69 6.63 9.65
CA LEU A 773 6.59 5.21 9.32
C LEU A 773 5.15 4.70 9.41
N ALA A 774 4.41 5.10 10.45
CA ALA A 774 2.99 4.77 10.61
C ALA A 774 2.10 5.42 9.52
N GLY A 775 2.55 6.57 9.00
CA GLY A 775 1.86 7.35 7.97
C GLY A 775 0.94 8.43 8.55
N ASP A 776 0.60 9.39 7.71
CA ASP A 776 -0.28 10.49 8.05
C ASP A 776 -1.75 10.00 8.15
N PRO A 777 -2.41 10.13 9.31
CA PRO A 777 -3.80 9.70 9.49
C PRO A 777 -4.78 10.46 8.59
N TYR A 778 -4.47 11.68 8.18
CA TYR A 778 -5.35 12.52 7.36
C TYR A 778 -5.00 12.47 5.86
N PHE A 779 -4.03 11.62 5.47
CA PHE A 779 -3.64 11.38 4.09
C PHE A 779 -3.67 9.88 3.80
N SER A 780 -4.51 9.43 2.86
CA SER A 780 -4.64 7.99 2.60
C SER A 780 -3.34 7.40 2.05
N PRO A 781 -2.97 6.16 2.46
CA PRO A 781 -1.79 5.47 1.92
C PRO A 781 -1.84 5.22 0.40
N HIS A 782 -3.03 5.32 -0.21
CA HIS A 782 -3.24 5.08 -1.65
C HIS A 782 -3.09 6.34 -2.52
N LEU A 783 -2.74 7.48 -1.91
CA LEU A 783 -2.51 8.74 -2.59
C LEU A 783 -1.02 9.02 -2.82
N ALA A 784 -0.72 9.78 -3.87
CA ALA A 784 0.62 10.14 -4.28
C ALA A 784 1.25 11.16 -3.35
N ARG A 785 2.17 10.70 -2.49
CA ARG A 785 2.89 11.55 -1.51
C ARG A 785 3.83 12.58 -2.16
N HIS A 786 4.16 12.39 -3.43
CA HIS A 786 5.03 13.28 -4.19
C HIS A 786 4.25 14.35 -4.98
N GLN A 787 2.92 14.37 -4.87
CA GLN A 787 2.04 15.32 -5.54
C GLN A 787 1.19 16.07 -4.52
N ASP A 788 0.97 17.36 -4.76
CA ASP A 788 0.22 18.22 -3.84
C ASP A 788 -1.29 18.09 -4.05
N ASP A 789 -1.74 17.44 -5.13
CA ASP A 789 -3.13 17.43 -5.60
C ASP A 789 -3.98 16.27 -5.05
N PHE A 790 -3.37 15.40 -4.23
CA PHE A 790 -4.00 14.19 -3.68
C PHE A 790 -4.47 13.25 -4.80
N SER A 791 -3.74 13.19 -5.91
CA SER A 791 -3.94 12.18 -6.93
C SER A 791 -3.72 10.77 -6.34
N PRO A 792 -4.53 9.78 -6.73
CA PRO A 792 -4.20 8.38 -6.50
C PRO A 792 -2.80 8.04 -6.99
N ASN A 793 -2.12 7.10 -6.33
CA ASN A 793 -0.98 6.42 -6.94
C ASN A 793 -1.49 5.66 -8.18
N GLY A 794 -1.23 6.19 -9.38
CA GLY A 794 -1.47 5.46 -10.62
C GLY A 794 -0.34 4.48 -10.91
N GLU A 795 -0.64 3.40 -11.61
CA GLU A 795 0.38 2.74 -12.45
C GLU A 795 0.74 3.68 -13.62
N PRO A 796 1.97 3.65 -14.16
CA PRO A 796 2.40 4.58 -15.21
C PRO A 796 1.74 4.32 -16.59
N ASP A 797 1.13 5.37 -17.20
CA ASP A 797 0.29 5.30 -18.43
C ASP A 797 0.75 6.20 -19.63
N ARG A 798 1.81 5.92 -20.42
CA ARG A 798 2.08 6.69 -21.68
C ARG A 798 2.61 5.88 -22.88
N MET A 799 1.93 5.98 -24.04
CA MET A 799 2.26 5.36 -25.33
C MET A 799 2.40 6.41 -26.47
N VAL A 800 3.36 6.24 -27.40
CA VAL A 800 3.62 7.10 -28.58
C VAL A 800 3.55 6.27 -29.88
N VAL A 801 2.80 6.72 -30.90
CA VAL A 801 2.63 5.98 -32.19
C VAL A 801 2.82 6.91 -33.38
N SER A 802 3.43 6.43 -34.48
CA SER A 802 3.74 7.22 -35.69
C SER A 802 2.55 7.41 -36.66
N GLU A 803 2.62 8.45 -37.52
CA GLU A 803 1.54 8.91 -38.43
C GLU A 803 1.27 8.05 -39.69
N ARG A 804 1.79 6.81 -39.81
CA ARG A 804 1.49 5.91 -40.93
C ARG A 804 0.30 4.98 -40.60
N PRO A 805 -0.47 4.48 -41.61
CA PRO A 805 -1.85 4.06 -41.40
C PRO A 805 -1.96 2.91 -40.40
N VAL A 806 -3.10 2.93 -39.69
CA VAL A 806 -3.55 1.96 -38.66
C VAL A 806 -3.04 0.56 -38.97
N LEU A 807 -2.32 -0.01 -38.00
CA LEU A 807 -1.78 -1.36 -38.09
C LEU A 807 -2.99 -2.30 -38.04
N ASN A 808 -3.34 -2.97 -39.13
CA ASN A 808 -4.46 -3.89 -39.07
C ASN A 808 -4.00 -5.18 -38.38
N GLY A 809 -4.43 -5.40 -37.14
CA GLY A 809 -4.01 -6.56 -36.35
C GLY A 809 -4.34 -7.90 -37.00
N ASP A 810 -5.36 -7.97 -37.85
CA ASP A 810 -5.73 -9.18 -38.61
C ASP A 810 -4.76 -9.51 -39.77
N GLU A 811 -3.95 -8.54 -40.21
CA GLU A 811 -2.91 -8.70 -41.24
C GLU A 811 -1.58 -9.21 -40.67
N ILE A 812 -1.36 -9.14 -39.36
CA ILE A 812 -0.11 -9.59 -38.73
C ILE A 812 -0.09 -11.11 -38.62
N ARG A 813 0.80 -11.76 -39.37
CA ARG A 813 0.93 -13.23 -39.44
C ARG A 813 2.31 -13.73 -39.03
N ASN A 814 3.36 -12.93 -39.19
CA ASN A 814 4.71 -13.29 -38.78
C ASN A 814 5.29 -12.18 -37.91
N ILE A 815 5.60 -12.51 -36.66
CA ILE A 815 6.20 -11.57 -35.70
C ILE A 815 7.61 -12.03 -35.36
N LEU A 816 8.58 -11.13 -35.48
CA LEU A 816 9.92 -11.32 -34.93
C LEU A 816 10.02 -10.61 -33.58
N VAL A 817 10.48 -11.30 -32.54
CA VAL A 817 10.80 -10.68 -31.27
C VAL A 817 12.30 -10.77 -31.03
N ALA A 818 12.97 -9.63 -30.94
CA ALA A 818 14.37 -9.54 -30.54
C ALA A 818 14.47 -9.63 -29.01
N LYS A 819 15.13 -10.70 -28.53
CA LYS A 819 15.50 -10.88 -27.13
C LYS A 819 16.86 -11.55 -27.04
N LEU A 820 17.89 -10.71 -27.18
CA LEU A 820 19.29 -11.09 -27.30
C LEU A 820 20.03 -11.14 -25.95
N ASP A 821 19.32 -10.94 -24.84
CA ASP A 821 19.86 -10.95 -23.48
C ASP A 821 20.32 -12.34 -23.01
N HIS A 822 20.89 -12.40 -21.81
CA HIS A 822 21.26 -13.66 -21.15
C HIS A 822 20.03 -14.43 -20.67
N ILE A 823 20.17 -15.75 -20.53
CA ILE A 823 19.13 -16.73 -20.17
C ILE A 823 18.13 -16.23 -19.11
N GLY A 824 18.63 -15.64 -18.00
CA GLY A 824 17.77 -15.17 -16.90
C GLY A 824 16.84 -14.01 -17.28
N ASP A 825 17.24 -13.16 -18.24
CA ASP A 825 16.44 -12.03 -18.71
C ASP A 825 15.47 -12.45 -19.83
N CYS A 826 15.68 -13.62 -20.45
CA CYS A 826 14.81 -14.21 -21.47
C CYS A 826 13.52 -14.79 -20.86
N ILE A 827 13.60 -15.47 -19.71
CA ILE A 827 12.42 -16.03 -19.00
C ILE A 827 11.44 -14.92 -18.60
N ILE A 828 11.96 -13.74 -18.24
CA ILE A 828 11.18 -12.56 -17.84
C ILE A 828 10.27 -12.08 -18.99
N ALA A 829 10.58 -12.37 -20.25
CA ALA A 829 9.77 -12.00 -21.39
C ALA A 829 8.64 -13.00 -21.71
N PHE A 830 8.54 -14.15 -21.02
CA PHE A 830 7.51 -15.16 -21.31
C PHE A 830 6.09 -14.60 -21.16
N PRO A 831 5.73 -13.85 -20.10
CA PRO A 831 4.40 -13.26 -19.99
C PRO A 831 4.08 -12.31 -21.15
N ALA A 832 5.06 -11.52 -21.60
CA ALA A 832 4.91 -10.61 -22.74
C ALA A 832 4.69 -11.38 -24.05
N LEU A 833 5.42 -12.48 -24.29
CA LEU A 833 5.20 -13.32 -25.47
C LEU A 833 3.83 -14.01 -25.47
N GLN A 834 3.39 -14.53 -24.32
CA GLN A 834 2.06 -15.12 -24.18
C GLN A 834 0.97 -14.07 -24.39
N ARG A 835 1.18 -12.84 -23.92
CA ARG A 835 0.27 -11.72 -24.14
C ARG A 835 0.24 -11.31 -25.61
N LEU A 836 1.39 -11.28 -26.28
CA LEU A 836 1.53 -10.96 -27.69
C LEU A 836 0.81 -12.00 -28.56
N GLN A 837 0.95 -13.29 -28.23
CA GLN A 837 0.23 -14.38 -28.89
C GLN A 837 -1.29 -14.30 -28.66
N ARG A 838 -1.75 -13.80 -27.52
CA ARG A 838 -3.20 -13.60 -27.26
C ARG A 838 -3.78 -12.47 -28.08
N HIS A 839 -3.04 -11.37 -28.26
CA HIS A 839 -3.46 -10.24 -29.10
C HIS A 839 -3.40 -10.57 -30.59
N PHE A 840 -2.42 -11.37 -31.00
CA PHE A 840 -2.24 -11.83 -32.39
C PHE A 840 -2.34 -13.36 -32.48
N PRO A 841 -3.52 -13.96 -32.26
CA PRO A 841 -3.68 -15.42 -32.14
C PRO A 841 -3.37 -16.18 -33.41
N LYS A 842 -3.38 -15.50 -34.57
CA LYS A 842 -3.06 -16.09 -35.88
C LYS A 842 -1.60 -15.87 -36.29
N ALA A 843 -0.82 -15.15 -35.49
CA ALA A 843 0.56 -14.84 -35.78
C ALA A 843 1.49 -15.97 -35.31
N ARG A 844 2.53 -16.23 -36.11
CA ARG A 844 3.66 -17.07 -35.79
C ARG A 844 4.75 -16.19 -35.19
N ILE A 845 5.10 -16.44 -33.92
CA ILE A 845 6.15 -15.70 -33.22
C ILE A 845 7.49 -16.41 -33.36
N THR A 846 8.47 -15.72 -33.93
CA THR A 846 9.87 -16.16 -34.03
C THR A 846 10.73 -15.30 -33.11
N ILE A 847 11.58 -15.93 -32.29
CA ILE A 847 12.50 -15.20 -31.40
C ILE A 847 13.89 -15.09 -32.04
N LEU A 848 14.40 -13.87 -32.18
CA LEU A 848 15.81 -13.62 -32.43
C LEU A 848 16.55 -13.62 -31.09
N THR A 849 17.41 -14.61 -30.87
CA THR A 849 18.02 -14.87 -29.55
C THR A 849 19.49 -15.28 -29.67
N SER A 850 20.24 -15.14 -28.57
CA SER A 850 21.61 -15.65 -28.49
C SER A 850 21.63 -17.16 -28.44
N ARG A 851 22.74 -17.77 -28.88
CA ARG A 851 22.91 -19.23 -28.88
C ARG A 851 22.78 -19.83 -27.49
N ALA A 852 23.23 -19.12 -26.46
CA ALA A 852 23.14 -19.54 -25.06
C ALA A 852 21.69 -19.58 -24.56
N SER A 853 20.81 -18.68 -25.04
CA SER A 853 19.43 -18.57 -24.58
C SER A 853 18.43 -19.38 -25.40
N ARG A 854 18.86 -20.04 -26.48
CA ARG A 854 17.98 -20.80 -27.39
C ARG A 854 17.12 -21.86 -26.71
N SER A 855 17.70 -22.64 -25.79
CA SER A 855 16.99 -23.74 -25.11
C SER A 855 15.84 -23.25 -24.23
N VAL A 856 15.93 -22.02 -23.72
CA VAL A 856 14.90 -21.39 -22.89
C VAL A 856 13.62 -21.18 -23.69
N TRP A 857 13.73 -20.73 -24.93
CA TRP A 857 12.57 -20.44 -25.77
C TRP A 857 11.82 -21.69 -26.24
N ALA A 858 12.45 -22.86 -26.20
CA ALA A 858 11.77 -24.12 -26.44
C ALA A 858 10.75 -24.47 -25.33
N LEU A 859 10.83 -23.81 -24.17
CA LEU A 859 9.92 -23.99 -23.04
C LEU A 859 8.68 -23.08 -23.10
N GLU A 860 8.65 -22.07 -23.97
CA GLU A 860 7.51 -21.15 -24.11
C GLU A 860 6.65 -21.56 -25.32
N PRO A 861 5.44 -22.10 -25.11
CA PRO A 861 4.59 -22.61 -26.19
C PRO A 861 4.21 -21.57 -27.25
N SER A 862 4.24 -20.28 -26.89
CA SER A 862 3.95 -19.17 -27.81
C SER A 862 5.07 -18.93 -28.84
N VAL A 863 6.26 -19.52 -28.65
CA VAL A 863 7.39 -19.41 -29.59
C VAL A 863 7.34 -20.52 -30.63
N ALA A 864 7.19 -20.13 -31.90
CA ALA A 864 7.12 -21.07 -33.01
C ALA A 864 8.49 -21.41 -33.62
N ALA A 865 9.47 -20.51 -33.49
CA ALA A 865 10.84 -20.73 -33.96
C ALA A 865 11.84 -19.80 -33.26
N THR A 866 13.12 -20.15 -33.35
CA THR A 866 14.23 -19.32 -32.87
C THR A 866 15.25 -19.11 -33.98
N ILE A 867 15.76 -17.89 -34.12
CA ILE A 867 16.88 -17.54 -35.00
C ILE A 867 18.05 -17.10 -34.12
N GLU A 868 19.21 -17.71 -34.31
CA GLU A 868 20.40 -17.42 -33.50
C GLU A 868 21.16 -16.21 -34.04
N PHE A 869 21.45 -15.25 -33.16
CA PHE A 869 22.36 -14.13 -33.39
C PHE A 869 22.99 -13.71 -32.06
N ASP A 870 24.31 -13.77 -31.95
CA ASP A 870 25.02 -13.40 -30.71
C ASP A 870 25.39 -11.91 -30.78
N PHE A 871 24.69 -11.09 -29.98
CA PHE A 871 24.95 -9.65 -29.86
C PHE A 871 25.78 -9.30 -28.60
N PHE A 872 25.69 -10.14 -27.56
CA PHE A 872 26.50 -10.03 -26.34
C PHE A 872 27.45 -11.23 -26.23
N HIS A 873 28.58 -11.03 -25.55
CA HIS A 873 29.41 -12.14 -25.12
C HIS A 873 28.65 -13.06 -24.15
N ALA A 874 28.94 -14.37 -24.16
CA ALA A 874 28.29 -15.37 -23.30
C ALA A 874 28.40 -15.05 -21.79
N ARG A 875 29.44 -14.31 -21.39
CA ARG A 875 29.60 -13.75 -20.04
C ARG A 875 29.17 -12.28 -20.04
N SER A 876 28.16 -11.95 -19.24
CA SER A 876 27.58 -10.61 -19.15
C SER A 876 28.55 -9.48 -18.78
N ALA A 877 29.67 -9.81 -18.15
CA ALA A 877 30.72 -8.85 -17.76
C ALA A 877 31.55 -8.34 -18.95
N LEU A 878 31.53 -9.05 -20.09
CA LEU A 878 32.31 -8.70 -21.28
C LEU A 878 31.56 -7.79 -22.25
N GLY A 879 30.28 -7.48 -21.99
CA GLY A 879 29.49 -6.53 -22.78
C GLY A 879 29.12 -7.02 -24.18
N GLU A 880 28.95 -6.05 -25.09
CA GLU A 880 28.54 -6.25 -26.49
C GLU A 880 29.67 -6.82 -27.35
N LEU A 881 29.30 -7.63 -28.34
CA LEU A 881 30.22 -8.07 -29.39
C LEU A 881 30.45 -6.92 -30.38
N LYS A 882 31.70 -6.74 -30.83
CA LYS A 882 31.99 -5.87 -31.98
C LYS A 882 31.56 -6.56 -33.26
N LEU A 883 30.43 -6.15 -33.82
CA LEU A 883 29.86 -6.67 -35.05
C LEU A 883 30.38 -5.87 -36.26
N SER A 884 30.80 -6.58 -37.31
CA SER A 884 31.23 -5.98 -38.58
C SER A 884 30.06 -5.77 -39.54
N ASP A 885 30.24 -4.96 -40.59
CA ASP A 885 29.23 -4.79 -41.65
C ASP A 885 28.86 -6.13 -42.32
N GLU A 886 29.84 -7.04 -42.44
CA GLU A 886 29.62 -8.39 -42.97
C GLU A 886 28.72 -9.23 -42.04
N ASP A 887 28.79 -9.04 -40.72
CA ASP A 887 27.93 -9.74 -39.75
C ASP A 887 26.48 -9.25 -39.83
N TRP A 888 26.28 -7.95 -40.02
CA TRP A 888 24.97 -7.34 -40.24
C TRP A 888 24.36 -7.73 -41.59
N GLU A 889 25.19 -7.83 -42.63
CA GLU A 889 24.74 -8.29 -43.95
C GLU A 889 24.32 -9.77 -43.90
N LYS A 890 25.09 -10.62 -43.21
CA LYS A 890 24.74 -12.03 -42.95
C LYS A 890 23.44 -12.16 -42.15
N LEU A 891 23.22 -11.31 -41.13
CA LEU A 891 21.96 -11.30 -40.38
C LEU A 891 20.80 -10.91 -41.31
N SER A 892 20.96 -9.85 -42.10
CA SER A 892 19.93 -9.36 -43.02
C SER A 892 19.58 -10.42 -44.07
N GLN A 893 20.57 -11.09 -44.67
CA GLN A 893 20.35 -12.19 -45.61
C GLN A 893 19.59 -13.37 -45.00
N ARG A 894 19.68 -13.58 -43.68
CA ARG A 894 18.94 -14.63 -42.94
C ARG A 894 17.52 -14.20 -42.57
N LEU A 895 17.28 -12.92 -42.25
CA LEU A 895 15.98 -12.43 -41.78
C LEU A 895 15.05 -12.02 -42.93
N LEU A 896 15.57 -11.40 -44.00
CA LEU A 896 14.76 -10.90 -45.11
C LEU A 896 13.87 -11.95 -45.80
N PRO A 897 14.32 -13.22 -46.00
CA PRO A 897 13.46 -14.24 -46.62
C PRO A 897 12.24 -14.65 -45.78
N GLU A 898 12.28 -14.43 -44.46
CA GLU A 898 11.20 -14.82 -43.52
C GLU A 898 9.99 -13.88 -43.58
N LYS A 899 10.14 -12.69 -44.18
CA LYS A 899 9.07 -11.69 -44.40
C LYS A 899 8.20 -11.43 -43.15
N PHE A 900 8.81 -10.85 -42.12
CA PHE A 900 8.11 -10.47 -40.90
C PHE A 900 7.16 -9.28 -41.13
N ASP A 901 5.98 -9.32 -40.54
CA ASP A 901 5.03 -8.20 -40.58
C ASP A 901 5.35 -7.19 -39.47
N LEU A 902 5.75 -7.68 -38.31
CA LEU A 902 6.09 -6.87 -37.13
C LEU A 902 7.40 -7.38 -36.51
N ALA A 903 8.32 -6.47 -36.17
CA ALA A 903 9.50 -6.76 -35.38
C ALA A 903 9.49 -5.95 -34.07
N VAL A 904 9.65 -6.63 -32.93
CA VAL A 904 9.57 -6.04 -31.60
C VAL A 904 10.88 -6.26 -30.84
N ASP A 905 11.48 -5.22 -30.29
CA ASP A 905 12.58 -5.34 -29.33
C ASP A 905 12.04 -5.24 -27.90
N LEU A 906 12.12 -6.35 -27.17
CA LEU A 906 11.70 -6.46 -25.77
C LEU A 906 12.85 -6.16 -24.79
N ARG A 907 13.87 -5.40 -25.22
CA ARG A 907 14.87 -4.82 -24.33
C ARG A 907 14.53 -3.37 -24.04
N LYS A 908 14.48 -3.03 -22.74
CA LYS A 908 14.24 -1.68 -22.25
C LYS A 908 15.47 -0.77 -22.44
N HIS A 909 16.66 -1.34 -22.31
CA HIS A 909 17.90 -0.65 -22.64
C HIS A 909 18.12 -0.61 -24.17
N PRO A 910 18.72 0.46 -24.69
CA PRO A 910 18.69 0.80 -26.12
C PRO A 910 19.62 -0.02 -27.02
N GLU A 911 20.52 -0.83 -26.47
CA GLU A 911 21.71 -1.30 -27.18
C GLU A 911 21.37 -2.27 -28.32
N THR A 912 20.34 -3.09 -28.17
CA THR A 912 19.87 -4.02 -29.22
C THR A 912 18.93 -3.38 -30.22
N ARG A 913 18.57 -2.11 -30.04
CA ARG A 913 17.44 -1.52 -30.75
C ARG A 913 17.67 -1.47 -32.26
N SER A 914 18.87 -1.10 -32.71
CA SER A 914 19.26 -1.04 -34.13
C SER A 914 19.10 -2.36 -34.89
N VAL A 915 19.08 -3.51 -34.20
CA VAL A 915 18.84 -4.83 -34.82
C VAL A 915 17.54 -4.86 -35.61
N LEU A 916 16.52 -4.14 -35.16
CA LEU A 916 15.20 -4.09 -35.81
C LEU A 916 15.27 -3.57 -37.25
N GLN A 917 16.23 -2.70 -37.58
CA GLN A 917 16.37 -2.11 -38.92
C GLN A 917 16.87 -3.13 -39.98
N HIS A 918 17.45 -4.25 -39.55
CA HIS A 918 17.96 -5.31 -40.41
C HIS A 918 16.95 -6.45 -40.65
N THR A 919 15.76 -6.36 -40.05
CA THR A 919 14.74 -7.42 -40.10
C THR A 919 13.93 -7.39 -41.39
N GLY A 920 13.86 -6.23 -42.06
CA GLY A 920 12.96 -5.98 -43.19
C GLY A 920 11.47 -6.05 -42.85
N ALA A 921 11.12 -5.99 -41.56
CA ALA A 921 9.73 -6.06 -41.12
C ALA A 921 8.93 -4.83 -41.54
N ARG A 922 7.63 -5.01 -41.81
CA ARG A 922 6.75 -3.92 -42.23
C ARG A 922 6.53 -2.87 -41.12
N TYR A 923 6.53 -3.31 -39.86
CA TYR A 923 6.38 -2.46 -38.68
C TYR A 923 7.42 -2.77 -37.60
N LEU A 924 7.95 -1.74 -36.94
CA LEU A 924 8.96 -1.86 -35.89
C LEU A 924 8.43 -1.31 -34.55
N ALA A 925 8.67 -2.03 -33.45
CA ALA A 925 8.18 -1.63 -32.13
C ALA A 925 9.21 -1.82 -31.00
N GLY A 926 9.15 -0.95 -29.98
CA GLY A 926 9.96 -1.10 -28.77
C GLY A 926 9.84 0.07 -27.78
N PHE A 927 10.64 0.06 -26.70
CA PHE A 927 10.73 1.19 -25.76
C PHE A 927 11.50 2.38 -26.30
N ASP A 928 11.01 3.59 -26.09
CA ASP A 928 11.74 4.81 -26.44
C ASP A 928 11.90 5.70 -25.20
N HIS A 929 12.84 6.62 -25.26
CA HIS A 929 12.98 7.69 -24.29
C HIS A 929 13.16 8.98 -25.06
N ARG A 930 12.17 9.88 -25.00
CA ARG A 930 12.28 11.20 -25.65
C ARG A 930 12.62 11.14 -27.15
N ASN A 931 12.05 10.18 -27.89
CA ASN A 931 12.17 10.07 -29.34
C ASN A 931 13.62 9.80 -29.84
N LEU A 932 14.38 8.96 -29.13
CA LEU A 932 15.72 8.54 -29.53
C LEU A 932 15.70 7.58 -30.73
N PHE A 933 14.59 6.85 -30.93
CA PHE A 933 14.44 5.88 -32.02
C PHE A 933 13.32 6.29 -32.98
N PRO A 934 13.49 7.36 -33.76
CA PRO A 934 12.43 7.95 -34.57
C PRO A 934 11.92 7.01 -35.69
N TRP A 935 12.66 5.96 -35.99
CA TRP A 935 12.35 4.96 -37.00
C TRP A 935 11.46 3.81 -36.48
N LEU A 936 11.14 3.74 -35.19
CA LEU A 936 10.12 2.81 -34.68
C LEU A 936 8.73 3.25 -35.12
N ASP A 937 7.85 2.34 -35.51
CA ASP A 937 6.46 2.67 -35.83
C ASP A 937 5.58 2.77 -34.57
N ILE A 938 5.90 1.96 -33.55
CA ILE A 938 5.24 1.93 -32.23
C ILE A 938 6.30 2.08 -31.13
N ALA A 939 6.16 3.09 -30.28
CA ALA A 939 7.11 3.39 -29.22
C ALA A 939 6.41 3.53 -27.86
N LEU A 940 6.83 2.76 -26.86
CA LEU A 940 6.41 2.98 -25.47
C LEU A 940 7.43 3.90 -24.79
N ASP A 941 7.02 5.13 -24.43
CA ASP A 941 7.92 6.12 -23.81
C ASP A 941 8.22 5.71 -22.36
N TRP A 942 9.48 5.73 -21.98
CA TRP A 942 9.96 5.44 -20.63
C TRP A 942 10.67 6.67 -20.07
N THR A 943 10.35 7.10 -18.84
CA THR A 943 10.80 8.39 -18.27
C THR A 943 12.24 8.44 -17.75
N GLY A 944 13.04 7.39 -17.96
CA GLY A 944 14.50 7.44 -17.77
C GLY A 944 14.96 7.38 -16.32
N ASP A 945 15.41 6.20 -15.90
CA ASP A 945 16.37 6.06 -14.81
C ASP A 945 17.75 5.90 -15.47
N GLN A 946 18.33 7.00 -15.93
CA GLN A 946 19.58 7.01 -16.70
C GLN A 946 20.85 7.07 -15.83
N ALA A 947 20.74 7.14 -14.50
CA ALA A 947 21.92 7.27 -13.64
C ALA A 947 22.19 6.01 -12.81
N TYR A 948 23.00 5.10 -13.37
CA TYR A 948 23.86 4.16 -12.63
C TYR A 948 23.23 3.08 -11.71
N ALA A 949 22.17 2.39 -12.13
CA ALA A 949 21.80 1.09 -11.55
C ALA A 949 22.07 -0.06 -12.54
N ARG A 950 23.18 -0.78 -12.38
CA ARG A 950 23.40 -2.02 -13.14
C ARG A 950 22.35 -3.06 -12.74
N LYS A 951 21.53 -3.44 -13.73
CA LYS A 951 20.75 -4.67 -13.92
C LYS A 951 19.81 -5.13 -12.79
N ARG A 952 18.52 -5.14 -13.17
CA ARG A 952 17.35 -5.87 -12.64
C ARG A 952 16.45 -5.12 -11.67
N GLN A 953 15.85 -4.05 -12.18
CA GLN A 953 14.60 -3.49 -11.68
C GLN A 953 13.53 -3.59 -12.78
N HIS A 954 12.35 -4.14 -12.43
CA HIS A 954 11.06 -4.04 -13.13
C HIS A 954 10.97 -4.43 -14.62
N THR A 955 11.53 -5.56 -15.08
CA THR A 955 11.49 -5.88 -16.53
C THR A 955 10.17 -6.49 -17.03
N ALA A 956 9.53 -7.47 -16.38
CA ALA A 956 8.40 -8.21 -16.98
C ALA A 956 7.16 -7.37 -17.32
N SER A 957 6.67 -6.55 -16.38
CA SER A 957 5.47 -5.73 -16.57
C SER A 957 5.67 -4.67 -17.65
N ASP A 958 6.87 -4.08 -17.73
CA ASP A 958 7.22 -3.16 -18.82
C ASP A 958 7.13 -3.85 -20.18
N LEU A 959 7.64 -5.09 -20.30
CA LEU A 959 7.55 -5.85 -21.57
C LEU A 959 6.11 -6.16 -21.95
N VAL A 960 5.26 -6.45 -20.97
CA VAL A 960 3.82 -6.65 -21.18
C VAL A 960 3.15 -5.34 -21.62
N ASN A 961 3.50 -4.21 -21.02
CA ASN A 961 2.98 -2.89 -21.39
C ASN A 961 3.35 -2.50 -22.82
N LEU A 962 4.57 -2.82 -23.24
CA LEU A 962 4.98 -2.62 -24.64
C LEU A 962 4.16 -3.48 -25.60
N VAL A 963 3.85 -4.72 -25.23
CA VAL A 963 3.02 -5.62 -26.02
C VAL A 963 1.56 -5.14 -26.09
N ASP A 964 1.00 -4.67 -24.98
CA ASP A 964 -0.35 -4.11 -24.92
C ASP A 964 -0.42 -2.80 -25.73
N ALA A 965 0.64 -2.00 -25.72
CA ALA A 965 0.78 -0.82 -26.57
C ALA A 965 0.78 -1.16 -28.07
N ILE A 966 1.45 -2.24 -28.46
CA ILE A 966 1.44 -2.73 -29.85
C ILE A 966 0.04 -3.19 -30.27
N ALA A 967 -0.68 -3.88 -29.39
CA ALA A 967 -2.05 -4.31 -29.64
C ALA A 967 -3.00 -3.10 -29.79
N ALA A 968 -2.90 -2.12 -28.89
CA ALA A 968 -3.69 -0.89 -28.94
C ALA A 968 -3.41 -0.05 -30.19
N ALA A 969 -2.17 -0.10 -30.74
CA ALA A 969 -1.85 0.56 -32.00
C ALA A 969 -2.63 0.00 -33.21
N CYS A 970 -3.28 -1.17 -33.05
CA CYS A 970 -4.06 -1.85 -34.08
C CYS A 970 -5.57 -1.52 -34.09
N GLU A 971 -6.07 -0.74 -33.13
CA GLU A 971 -7.50 -0.45 -32.98
C GLU A 971 -7.92 0.75 -33.87
N ASP A 972 -9.09 0.64 -34.52
CA ASP A 972 -9.60 1.62 -35.48
C ASP A 972 -10.01 2.97 -34.85
N ASP A 973 -10.32 3.01 -33.54
CA ASP A 973 -10.83 4.17 -32.80
C ASP A 973 -9.77 4.87 -31.91
N ARG A 974 -8.49 4.59 -32.16
CA ARG A 974 -7.37 5.03 -31.30
C ARG A 974 -7.31 6.55 -31.08
N ARG A 975 -7.11 6.97 -29.82
CA ARG A 975 -6.68 8.33 -29.45
C ARG A 975 -5.15 8.39 -29.38
N VAL A 976 -4.52 9.04 -30.35
CA VAL A 976 -3.10 9.43 -30.29
C VAL A 976 -2.94 10.56 -29.28
N ILE A 977 -2.10 10.39 -28.25
CA ILE A 977 -1.91 11.40 -27.19
C ILE A 977 -0.97 12.54 -27.64
N VAL A 978 0.00 12.28 -28.54
CA VAL A 978 0.93 13.31 -29.08
C VAL A 978 1.35 12.96 -30.52
N ALA A 979 1.32 13.92 -31.44
CA ALA A 979 1.86 13.82 -32.80
C ALA A 979 3.38 14.09 -32.82
N ARG A 980 4.12 13.48 -33.76
CA ARG A 980 5.59 13.59 -33.83
C ARG A 980 6.07 15.01 -34.15
N PRO A 981 7.12 15.52 -33.49
CA PRO A 981 7.86 16.66 -34.01
C PRO A 981 8.60 16.28 -35.31
N PRO A 982 8.77 17.22 -36.26
CA PRO A 982 9.44 16.95 -37.54
C PRO A 982 10.90 16.51 -37.33
N PRO A 983 11.49 15.71 -38.25
CA PRO A 983 12.86 15.25 -38.13
C PRO A 983 13.84 16.42 -38.00
N VAL A 984 14.82 16.25 -37.11
CA VAL A 984 15.90 17.21 -36.91
C VAL A 984 16.70 17.32 -38.22
N PRO A 985 17.02 18.53 -38.72
CA PRO A 985 17.78 18.68 -39.97
C PRO A 985 19.12 17.95 -39.90
N ALA A 986 19.53 17.31 -40.99
CA ALA A 986 20.80 16.56 -41.14
C ALA A 986 22.05 17.35 -40.71
N SER A 987 21.96 18.67 -40.59
CA SER A 987 23.02 19.54 -40.05
C SER A 987 23.33 19.32 -38.56
N LEU A 988 22.55 18.53 -37.81
CA LEU A 988 22.73 18.30 -36.37
C LEU A 988 23.18 16.87 -36.00
N GLU A 989 23.32 15.96 -36.98
CA GLU A 989 23.82 14.58 -36.76
C GLU A 989 25.22 14.47 -36.09
N PRO A 990 26.21 15.34 -36.41
CA PRO A 990 27.55 15.21 -35.82
C PRO A 990 27.59 15.47 -34.30
N GLN A 991 26.61 16.20 -33.74
CA GLN A 991 26.57 16.50 -32.31
C GLN A 991 26.04 15.34 -31.46
N PHE A 992 25.30 14.41 -32.07
CA PHE A 992 24.76 13.23 -31.38
C PHE A 992 25.80 12.11 -31.24
N GLU A 993 26.66 11.92 -32.25
CA GLU A 993 27.77 10.95 -32.19
C GLU A 993 28.81 11.31 -31.12
N GLU A 994 29.07 12.61 -30.92
CA GLU A 994 30.01 13.08 -29.88
C GLU A 994 29.46 12.88 -28.45
N TRP A 995 28.13 12.79 -28.30
CA TRP A 995 27.49 12.54 -27.00
C TRP A 995 27.48 11.04 -26.65
N ALA A 996 27.31 10.16 -27.63
CA ALA A 996 27.34 8.71 -27.44
C ALA A 996 28.76 8.16 -27.16
N GLY A 997 29.80 8.79 -27.71
CA GLY A 997 31.19 8.30 -27.60
C GLY A 997 31.87 8.52 -26.24
N LYS A 998 31.29 9.29 -25.30
CA LYS A 998 31.95 9.66 -24.03
C LYS A 998 31.49 8.88 -22.79
N GLN A 999 30.64 7.86 -22.91
CA GLN A 999 30.19 7.06 -21.76
C GLN A 999 30.27 5.52 -21.92
N LEU A 1000 31.01 5.00 -22.89
CA LEU A 1000 31.38 3.57 -22.91
C LEU A 1000 32.71 3.32 -22.21
#